data_AF-A0A538QHZ5-F1
#
_entry.id   AF-A0A538QHZ5-F1
#
_cell.length_a   1.000
_cell.length_b   1.000
_cell.length_c   1.000
_cell.angle_alpha   90.00
_cell.angle_beta   90.00
_cell.angle_gamma   90.00
#
_symmetry.space_group_name_H-M   'P 1'
#
loop_
_entity.id
_entity.type
_entity.pdbx_description
1 polymer ?
#
loop_
_entity_poly.entity_id
_entity_poly.type
_entity_poly.pdbx_seq_one_letter_code
_entity_poly.pdbx_strand_id
1 'polypeptide(L)'
;MDATSCAVSGASGFEPRAGSQLAAAAGVLVVAIAGGGGQPVAARRYLRAVADAHWLARARIPALETVLVTGPYAERPAHLEGHAGLTVVASVPDLPALLARASLVISQAGYNAVAELRSLEKPAILVPAYRKAEDQRARAQRLARAGAAVIARPSARAIADRIEALVLAPGALAATAQAHRALPLVPGNRAAADAVLRPACLVARQVRRVAVVAHDFAPRLGGMETVARSLAHGLAGRGIEVGVYTASRLGARAGELGGRVQPLYRPLPRPLRIDLWPDLLATIDAALREAPDVIHLCHAGLGPWIPALRAALPCVVTAHVHGNDLIAPWVHHGGDEAAYREAQRAGLAAADAVVCVSQFSRALARAHGVPDGVLDVVENGADPARFCPGPRDAALAARLGLDDGDEVVLTVSRLAPRKGHRTAVRAIAQLARHRPRLRYVFTGASEAMRAEIAALAHELGVASRVVPAGFVSDAELPALYRLADVFALLAETESDTDVEGFGVALLEAAASGVPVVATASGGVPEAVGDAGVVVAPGDPVEAAGVIARLLDDRALARRIGERGRARVIERFSHDRATERMLAIWNAALARGPRRPTGELAVLGPVLAGQTDAALAAVTTGVELARLAQRHQRARRTDRARRRETLRGAIARDRLVRLRATGDGARLLPDALDDCAALGHAPRVELKLRRFVEPDFLAHALPRVEGVELVHGVPHAAAGALFGQLREIPDAALAKVRTLRLFLTPAAHDDRIAAGAVPEAHALRRLFAARGAVVVPPPELMRYLSELPAGGPQTAMIEPTNLCNLACPTCPTGTGKIKPLPQLALADCDRMLGGLVPLLRNLALWNYGEPVLNRELPAMIAHAKQAGVGVVKVSSNVHFLDGERGRALLDSGLDVLILSVDGASQATYETFRKDGDFARVARAVAWLCAEKRRLGLARPRIELQFIAMRHNEHELPEMRRLARAWGVDALRIKTVGADDAATRGLVPASSLLSRYAADGETPSVRHAFCTMAWDHTVINVDGSVTPCCYLRPDMGPEFVMGNALEAPFAEIWRGEKYRAFRAQMLTDRSAMPVCGTCRGGTHDLIAAVEEVAP
;
A
#
# COMPACT_ATOMS: atom_id res chain seq x y z
N MET A 1 27.09 -25.65 62.05
CA MET A 1 26.74 -25.48 63.46
C MET A 1 25.34 -24.89 63.51
N ASP A 2 24.39 -25.81 63.60
CA ASP A 2 23.08 -25.83 64.28
C ASP A 2 22.27 -24.56 64.56
N ALA A 3 20.95 -24.76 64.36
CA ALA A 3 19.83 -24.35 65.21
C ALA A 3 19.46 -22.84 65.19
N THR A 4 18.22 -22.35 65.28
CA THR A 4 16.86 -22.83 65.59
C THR A 4 15.97 -21.58 65.45
N SER A 5 14.84 -21.62 64.73
CA SER A 5 13.45 -21.77 65.22
C SER A 5 12.74 -20.49 65.75
N CYS A 6 11.42 -20.49 65.50
CA CYS A 6 10.32 -19.74 66.11
C CYS A 6 10.14 -18.26 65.76
N ALA A 7 8.92 -17.69 65.75
CA ALA A 7 7.53 -18.15 65.61
C ALA A 7 6.68 -16.88 65.78
N VAL A 8 5.48 -16.90 65.20
CA VAL A 8 4.46 -15.84 65.16
C VAL A 8 3.80 -15.59 66.53
N SER A 9 3.52 -14.33 66.87
CA SER A 9 2.35 -13.84 67.66
C SER A 9 2.41 -12.30 67.63
N GLY A 10 1.36 -11.48 67.71
CA GLY A 10 -0.03 -11.60 68.12
C GLY A 10 -0.43 -10.17 68.54
N ALA A 11 -1.59 -9.68 68.10
CA ALA A 11 -2.02 -8.29 68.24
C ALA A 11 -2.36 -7.88 69.68
N SER A 12 -2.14 -6.61 70.06
CA SER A 12 -3.14 -5.68 70.65
C SER A 12 -2.54 -4.45 71.36
N GLY A 13 -3.16 -3.28 71.12
CA GLY A 13 -3.33 -2.19 72.09
C GLY A 13 -2.29 -1.04 72.13
N PHE A 14 -2.62 0.12 71.53
CA PHE A 14 -2.39 1.43 72.17
C PHE A 14 -3.21 2.56 71.50
N GLU A 15 -3.97 3.29 72.32
CA GLU A 15 -4.74 4.50 71.96
C GLU A 15 -3.89 5.79 71.99
N PRO A 16 -4.33 6.88 71.32
CA PRO A 16 -3.45 7.92 70.79
C PRO A 16 -3.22 9.09 71.75
N ARG A 17 -1.98 9.62 71.77
CA ARG A 17 -1.73 11.00 72.22
C ARG A 17 -1.67 11.94 71.01
N ALA A 18 -2.60 12.89 71.02
CA ALA A 18 -2.80 13.92 70.02
C ALA A 18 -1.63 14.92 69.96
N GLY A 19 -1.33 15.44 68.76
CA GLY A 19 -0.61 16.71 68.66
C GLY A 19 0.33 16.97 67.49
N SER A 20 0.15 16.38 66.30
CA SER A 20 0.43 17.07 65.02
C SER A 20 0.02 16.17 63.86
N GLN A 21 -0.82 16.70 62.99
CA GLN A 21 -1.42 16.01 61.84
C GLN A 21 -0.36 15.36 60.93
N LEU A 22 -0.18 14.04 61.03
CA LEU A 22 0.38 13.18 59.99
C LEU A 22 -0.77 12.42 59.34
N ALA A 23 -1.68 13.17 58.73
CA ALA A 23 -2.68 12.62 57.83
C ALA A 23 -2.04 12.42 56.45
N ALA A 24 -1.28 11.33 56.31
CA ALA A 24 -1.10 10.50 55.11
C ALA A 24 0.24 9.76 55.14
N ALA A 25 0.21 8.46 55.46
CA ALA A 25 0.84 7.43 54.61
C ALA A 25 0.52 6.04 55.15
N ALA A 26 -0.45 5.38 54.53
CA ALA A 26 -0.41 3.93 54.43
C ALA A 26 0.83 3.56 53.59
N GLY A 27 1.73 2.72 54.14
CA GLY A 27 2.87 2.07 53.47
C GLY A 27 3.74 2.95 52.57
N VAL A 28 4.78 3.60 53.11
CA VAL A 28 5.75 4.36 52.30
C VAL A 28 6.68 3.37 51.60
N LEU A 29 6.52 3.22 50.28
CA LEU A 29 7.37 2.35 49.47
C LEU A 29 8.51 3.14 48.83
N VAL A 30 9.74 2.83 49.23
CA VAL A 30 10.97 3.31 48.59
C VAL A 30 11.53 2.24 47.68
N VAL A 31 11.80 2.58 46.42
CA VAL A 31 12.46 1.65 45.48
C VAL A 31 13.87 2.14 45.24
N ALA A 32 14.88 1.30 45.43
CA ALA A 32 16.28 1.64 45.23
C ALA A 32 16.89 0.83 44.09
N ILE A 33 17.43 1.50 43.07
CA ILE A 33 17.98 0.86 41.87
C ILE A 33 19.49 1.07 41.76
N ALA A 34 20.24 -0.01 41.60
CA ALA A 34 21.67 0.04 41.25
C ALA A 34 21.85 0.17 39.72
N GLY A 35 22.74 1.07 39.28
CA GLY A 35 22.88 1.41 37.86
C GLY A 35 23.69 0.37 37.08
N GLY A 36 23.20 -0.08 35.91
CA GLY A 36 23.77 -1.16 35.08
C GLY A 36 25.10 -0.88 34.35
N GLY A 37 25.87 0.12 34.78
CA GLY A 37 27.19 0.45 34.22
C GLY A 37 28.32 -0.33 34.88
N GLY A 38 28.39 -1.64 34.63
CA GLY A 38 29.54 -2.57 34.72
C GLY A 38 30.73 -2.33 35.67
N GLN A 39 30.57 -2.02 36.96
CA GLN A 39 31.66 -2.08 37.97
C GLN A 39 31.14 -2.67 39.30
N PRO A 40 31.40 -3.95 39.61
CA PRO A 40 30.84 -4.64 40.79
C PRO A 40 31.14 -3.95 42.13
N VAL A 41 32.33 -3.36 42.28
CA VAL A 41 32.76 -2.69 43.54
C VAL A 41 31.93 -1.45 43.86
N ALA A 42 31.58 -0.65 42.85
CA ALA A 42 30.78 0.56 43.03
C ALA A 42 29.31 0.24 43.33
N ALA A 43 28.77 -0.84 42.73
CA ALA A 43 27.44 -1.34 43.03
C ALA A 43 27.35 -1.84 44.48
N ARG A 44 28.31 -2.66 44.94
CA ARG A 44 28.35 -3.16 46.33
C ARG A 44 28.35 -2.04 47.37
N ARG A 45 29.14 -0.98 47.17
CA ARG A 45 29.16 0.19 48.09
C ARG A 45 27.83 0.95 48.13
N TYR A 46 27.20 1.14 46.98
CA TYR A 46 25.88 1.78 46.88
C TYR A 46 24.79 0.95 47.57
N LEU A 47 24.73 -0.35 47.27
CA LEU A 47 23.76 -1.27 47.86
C LEU A 47 23.86 -1.31 49.38
N ARG A 48 25.10 -1.36 49.92
CA ARG A 48 25.35 -1.29 51.36
C ARG A 48 24.89 0.05 51.95
N ALA A 49 25.24 1.18 51.33
CA ALA A 49 24.85 2.49 51.83
C ALA A 49 23.32 2.70 51.86
N VAL A 50 22.58 2.14 50.89
CA VAL A 50 21.12 2.20 50.86
C VAL A 50 20.50 1.29 51.92
N ALA A 51 21.04 0.09 52.13
CA ALA A 51 20.58 -0.80 53.20
C ALA A 51 20.82 -0.17 54.58
N ASP A 52 22.02 0.38 54.81
CA ASP A 52 22.34 1.13 56.03
C ASP A 52 21.39 2.33 56.23
N ALA A 53 21.07 3.06 55.15
CA ALA A 53 20.15 4.18 55.19
C ALA A 53 18.71 3.77 55.50
N HIS A 54 18.27 2.62 54.99
CA HIS A 54 16.95 2.06 55.30
C HIS A 54 16.79 1.86 56.81
N TRP A 55 17.77 1.26 57.47
CA TRP A 55 17.70 1.03 58.92
C TRP A 55 17.65 2.34 59.70
N LEU A 56 18.47 3.32 59.32
CA LEU A 56 18.47 4.64 59.94
C LEU A 56 17.13 5.37 59.77
N ALA A 57 16.58 5.38 58.56
CA ALA A 57 15.31 6.06 58.27
C ALA A 57 14.10 5.34 58.89
N ARG A 58 14.10 4.01 58.93
CA ARG A 58 13.00 3.20 59.50
C ARG A 58 12.85 3.38 61.00
N ALA A 59 13.94 3.72 61.72
CA ALA A 59 13.85 4.10 63.13
C ALA A 59 12.95 5.32 63.38
N ARG A 60 12.83 6.21 62.39
CA ARG A 60 11.98 7.42 62.43
C ARG A 60 10.70 7.29 61.61
N ILE A 61 10.67 6.37 60.64
CA ILE A 61 9.52 6.05 59.77
C ILE A 61 9.25 4.54 59.87
N PRO A 62 8.55 4.07 60.92
CA PRO A 62 8.37 2.63 61.14
C PRO A 62 7.67 1.89 59.99
N ALA A 63 6.84 2.59 59.21
CA ALA A 63 6.13 2.07 58.04
C ALA A 63 6.95 2.08 56.73
N LEU A 64 8.24 2.41 56.78
CA LEU A 64 9.11 2.51 55.60
C LEU A 64 9.43 1.13 55.03
N GLU A 65 8.92 0.82 53.85
CA GLU A 65 9.34 -0.34 53.07
C GLU A 65 10.36 0.06 52.01
N THR A 66 11.38 -0.77 51.79
CA THR A 66 12.41 -0.53 50.79
C THR A 66 12.64 -1.76 49.93
N VAL A 67 12.52 -1.60 48.61
CA VAL A 67 12.84 -2.64 47.63
C VAL A 67 14.15 -2.28 46.94
N LEU A 68 15.18 -3.08 47.15
CA LEU A 68 16.52 -2.91 46.60
C LEU A 68 16.69 -3.79 45.35
N VAL A 69 16.83 -3.17 44.18
CA VAL A 69 17.03 -3.84 42.89
C VAL A 69 18.51 -3.83 42.53
N THR A 70 19.15 -5.00 42.49
CA THR A 70 20.61 -5.12 42.31
C THR A 70 21.06 -5.03 40.85
N GLY A 71 20.20 -5.43 39.91
CA GLY A 71 20.47 -5.42 38.47
C GLY A 71 21.34 -6.59 37.99
N PRO A 72 21.49 -6.77 36.67
CA PRO A 72 22.00 -8.01 36.06
C PRO A 72 23.49 -8.31 36.28
N TYR A 73 24.26 -7.36 36.81
CA TYR A 73 25.72 -7.47 36.96
C TYR A 73 26.21 -7.40 38.41
N ALA A 74 25.31 -7.35 39.39
CA ALA A 74 25.65 -7.33 40.81
C ALA A 74 25.13 -8.60 41.49
N GLU A 75 26.04 -9.33 42.14
CA GLU A 75 25.67 -10.46 42.99
C GLU A 75 24.73 -10.03 44.10
N ARG A 76 23.70 -10.86 44.34
CA ARG A 76 22.70 -10.65 45.38
C ARG A 76 23.39 -10.75 46.76
N PRO A 77 23.40 -9.68 47.57
CA PRO A 77 24.03 -9.71 48.89
C PRO A 77 23.15 -10.50 49.86
N ALA A 78 23.40 -11.80 50.00
CA ALA A 78 22.61 -12.71 50.83
C ALA A 78 22.47 -12.26 52.31
N HIS A 79 23.44 -11.50 52.83
CA HIS A 79 23.43 -10.95 54.18
C HIS A 79 22.41 -9.80 54.39
N LEU A 80 21.74 -9.31 53.35
CA LEU A 80 20.71 -8.27 53.43
C LEU A 80 19.29 -8.83 53.38
N GLU A 81 19.12 -10.15 53.25
CA GLU A 81 17.81 -10.79 53.12
C GLU A 81 17.20 -11.11 54.49
N GLY A 82 15.87 -10.99 54.59
CA GLY A 82 15.12 -11.32 55.82
C GLY A 82 14.99 -10.19 56.85
N HIS A 83 15.53 -8.99 56.56
CA HIS A 83 15.36 -7.83 57.43
C HIS A 83 13.99 -7.17 57.26
N ALA A 84 13.35 -6.82 58.40
CA ALA A 84 12.01 -6.25 58.42
C ALA A 84 11.91 -4.95 57.60
N GLY A 85 11.11 -4.98 56.53
CA GLY A 85 10.88 -3.84 55.65
C GLY A 85 11.89 -3.66 54.51
N LEU A 86 12.91 -4.52 54.38
CA LEU A 86 13.89 -4.48 53.29
C LEU A 86 13.79 -5.74 52.43
N THR A 87 13.50 -5.55 51.14
CA THR A 87 13.38 -6.65 50.15
C THR A 87 14.44 -6.49 49.07
N VAL A 88 15.21 -7.53 48.78
CA VAL A 88 16.27 -7.50 47.75
C VAL A 88 15.85 -8.32 46.53
N VAL A 89 15.95 -7.74 45.32
CA VAL A 89 15.53 -8.37 44.06
C VAL A 89 16.63 -8.27 43.00
N ALA A 90 16.96 -9.39 42.35
CA ALA A 90 18.08 -9.49 41.41
C ALA A 90 17.83 -8.76 40.07
N SER A 91 16.58 -8.80 39.60
CA SER A 91 16.08 -8.13 38.38
C SER A 91 14.56 -8.31 38.35
N VAL A 92 13.79 -7.26 38.06
CA VAL A 92 12.33 -7.35 37.99
C VAL A 92 11.91 -7.39 36.51
N PRO A 93 11.12 -8.38 36.05
CA PRO A 93 10.55 -8.39 34.70
C PRO A 93 9.68 -7.16 34.40
N ASP A 94 9.13 -6.53 35.44
CA ASP A 94 8.29 -5.32 35.38
C ASP A 94 8.76 -4.25 36.37
N LEU A 95 10.01 -3.80 36.22
CA LEU A 95 10.56 -2.65 36.94
C LEU A 95 9.68 -1.37 36.82
N PRO A 96 9.03 -1.07 35.67
CA PRO A 96 8.11 0.06 35.55
C PRO A 96 6.92 0.01 36.51
N ALA A 97 6.23 -1.12 36.65
CA ALA A 97 5.12 -1.24 37.60
C ALA A 97 5.56 -1.09 39.06
N LEU A 98 6.75 -1.61 39.41
CA LEU A 98 7.33 -1.42 40.73
C LEU A 98 7.64 0.07 41.01
N LEU A 99 8.26 0.76 40.05
CA LEU A 99 8.56 2.19 40.16
C LEU A 99 7.30 3.05 40.19
N ALA A 100 6.24 2.67 39.46
CA ALA A 100 4.94 3.36 39.47
C ALA A 100 4.27 3.34 40.85
N ARG A 101 4.52 2.30 41.65
CA ARG A 101 4.02 2.18 43.04
C ARG A 101 4.92 2.86 44.07
N ALA A 102 6.15 3.21 43.71
CA ALA A 102 7.08 3.85 44.62
C ALA A 102 6.59 5.26 45.00
N SER A 103 6.67 5.57 46.30
CA SER A 103 6.50 6.91 46.85
C SER A 103 7.76 7.76 46.63
N LEU A 104 8.94 7.14 46.65
CA LEU A 104 10.24 7.76 46.44
C LEU A 104 11.20 6.75 45.80
N VAL A 105 12.04 7.20 44.87
CA VAL A 105 13.06 6.33 44.25
C VAL A 105 14.46 6.77 44.65
N ILE A 106 15.33 5.82 44.99
CA ILE A 106 16.75 6.06 45.19
C ILE A 106 17.49 5.46 44.00
N SER A 107 18.28 6.26 43.31
CA SER A 107 18.96 5.81 42.11
C SER A 107 20.42 6.18 42.10
N GLN A 108 21.26 5.21 41.75
CA GLN A 108 22.64 5.46 41.40
C GLN A 108 22.67 6.23 40.07
N ALA A 109 23.09 7.51 40.09
CA ALA A 109 22.89 8.55 39.08
C ALA A 109 23.54 8.29 37.70
N GLY A 110 23.13 7.21 37.03
CA GLY A 110 23.51 6.84 35.67
C GLY A 110 22.69 7.58 34.60
N TYR A 111 23.17 7.52 33.35
CA TYR A 111 22.56 8.21 32.20
C TYR A 111 21.08 7.83 31.98
N ASN A 112 20.71 6.56 32.23
CA ASN A 112 19.37 6.04 31.94
C ASN A 112 18.38 6.34 33.08
N ALA A 113 18.83 6.27 34.33
CA ALA A 113 17.93 6.36 35.48
C ALA A 113 17.23 7.72 35.61
N VAL A 114 17.90 8.83 35.27
CA VAL A 114 17.28 10.17 35.31
C VAL A 114 16.15 10.28 34.27
N ALA A 115 16.29 9.64 33.10
CA ALA A 115 15.27 9.63 32.07
C ALA A 115 14.07 8.74 32.46
N GLU A 116 14.34 7.57 33.05
CA GLU A 116 13.33 6.63 33.55
C GLU A 116 12.48 7.27 34.66
N LEU A 117 13.11 7.93 35.63
CA LEU A 117 12.44 8.59 36.75
C LEU A 117 11.59 9.78 36.32
N ARG A 118 12.05 10.55 35.33
CA ARG A 118 11.27 11.64 34.74
C ARG A 118 10.00 11.12 34.07
N SER A 119 10.07 10.00 33.35
CA SER A 119 8.92 9.45 32.62
C SER A 119 7.81 8.92 33.54
N LEU A 120 8.16 8.52 34.76
CA LEU A 120 7.23 8.03 35.78
C LEU A 120 6.80 9.14 36.75
N GLU A 121 7.28 10.37 36.53
CA GLU A 121 7.08 11.53 37.40
C GLU A 121 7.44 11.27 38.87
N LYS A 122 8.41 10.37 39.12
CA LYS A 122 8.74 9.95 40.48
C LYS A 122 9.76 10.89 41.12
N PRO A 123 9.51 11.34 42.37
CA PRO A 123 10.54 12.03 43.13
C PRO A 123 11.68 11.04 43.39
N ALA A 124 12.91 11.52 43.27
CA ALA A 124 14.06 10.65 43.38
C ALA A 124 15.28 11.29 44.05
N ILE A 125 15.99 10.49 44.85
CA ILE A 125 17.31 10.77 45.40
C ILE A 125 18.36 10.22 44.45
N LEU A 126 19.16 11.09 43.86
CA LEU A 126 20.23 10.71 42.94
C LEU A 126 21.57 10.62 43.68
N VAL A 127 22.21 9.46 43.60
CA VAL A 127 23.47 9.14 44.27
C VAL A 127 24.57 8.89 43.22
N PRO A 128 25.63 9.70 43.13
CA PRO A 128 26.70 9.51 42.13
C PRO A 128 27.42 8.16 42.27
N ALA A 129 27.75 7.50 41.17
CA ALA A 129 28.60 6.31 41.18
C ALA A 129 30.09 6.66 41.23
N TYR A 130 30.94 5.77 41.75
CA TYR A 130 32.40 5.89 41.66
C TYR A 130 32.89 5.42 40.28
N ARG A 131 32.96 6.33 39.31
CA ARG A 131 33.76 6.24 38.06
C ARG A 131 34.51 7.57 37.87
N LYS A 132 35.56 7.63 37.03
CA LYS A 132 36.44 8.82 36.79
C LYS A 132 35.68 10.14 37.01
N ALA A 133 36.08 10.86 38.06
CA ALA A 133 35.17 11.58 38.96
C ALA A 133 34.63 12.94 38.49
N GLU A 134 34.97 13.44 37.30
CA GLU A 134 34.56 14.78 36.86
C GLU A 134 33.15 14.83 36.25
N ASP A 135 32.83 13.96 35.28
CA ASP A 135 31.58 14.09 34.51
C ASP A 135 30.31 13.80 35.31
N GLN A 136 30.33 12.76 36.14
CA GLN A 136 29.16 12.37 36.93
C GLN A 136 28.95 13.31 38.12
N ARG A 137 30.02 13.77 38.77
CA ARG A 137 29.95 14.75 39.86
C ARG A 137 29.50 16.11 39.34
N ALA A 138 30.04 16.58 38.22
CA ALA A 138 29.61 17.82 37.59
C ALA A 138 28.13 17.75 37.18
N ARG A 139 27.67 16.61 36.66
CA ARG A 139 26.25 16.41 36.35
C ARG A 139 25.37 16.39 37.59
N ALA A 140 25.76 15.65 38.62
CA ALA A 140 25.06 15.62 39.90
C ALA A 140 24.94 17.03 40.51
N GLN A 141 26.00 17.82 40.47
CA GLN A 141 25.99 19.22 40.92
C GLN A 141 25.09 20.10 40.04
N ARG A 142 25.07 19.92 38.71
CA ARG A 142 24.13 20.64 37.82
C ARG A 142 22.68 20.29 38.12
N LEU A 143 22.39 19.02 38.36
CA LEU A 143 21.05 18.55 38.75
C LEU A 143 20.63 19.14 40.10
N ALA A 144 21.54 19.15 41.09
CA ALA A 144 21.29 19.78 42.39
C ALA A 144 20.97 21.28 42.26
N ARG A 145 21.69 22.02 41.41
CA ARG A 145 21.42 23.44 41.12
C ARG A 145 20.05 23.68 40.48
N ALA A 146 19.50 22.68 39.79
CA ALA A 146 18.17 22.73 39.17
C ALA A 146 17.04 22.27 40.13
N GLY A 147 17.33 22.10 41.42
CA GLY A 147 16.34 21.70 42.43
C GLY A 147 16.10 20.21 42.56
N ALA A 148 16.86 19.35 41.86
CA ALA A 148 16.77 17.91 42.04
C ALA A 148 17.37 17.48 43.39
N ALA A 149 16.76 16.49 44.05
CA ALA A 149 17.31 15.90 45.27
C ALA A 149 18.54 15.03 44.95
N VAL A 150 19.73 15.60 45.10
CA VAL A 150 21.01 14.93 44.83
C VAL A 150 21.86 14.92 46.09
N ILE A 151 22.52 13.78 46.38
CA ILE A 151 23.46 13.67 47.49
C ILE A 151 24.89 13.66 46.93
N ALA A 152 25.71 14.61 47.36
CA ALA A 152 27.06 14.82 46.80
C ALA A 152 28.08 13.73 47.20
N ARG A 153 27.89 13.05 48.34
CA ARG A 153 28.69 11.90 48.78
C ARG A 153 27.76 10.80 49.30
N PRO A 154 27.84 9.55 48.79
CA PRO A 154 27.01 8.46 49.28
C PRO A 154 27.40 8.10 50.73
N SER A 155 26.63 8.58 51.70
CA SER A 155 26.68 8.06 53.07
C SER A 155 25.28 7.63 53.49
N ALA A 156 25.20 6.56 54.28
CA ALA A 156 23.93 6.02 54.78
C ALA A 156 23.09 7.10 55.48
N ARG A 157 23.75 7.90 56.33
CA ARG A 157 23.11 9.00 57.06
C ARG A 157 22.55 10.08 56.13
N ALA A 158 23.30 10.51 55.11
CA ALA A 158 22.81 11.52 54.18
C ALA A 158 21.63 11.01 53.33
N ILE A 159 21.62 9.72 52.99
CA ILE A 159 20.48 9.10 52.30
C ILE A 159 19.27 9.02 53.23
N ALA A 160 19.46 8.58 54.48
CA ALA A 160 18.39 8.48 55.48
C ALA A 160 17.75 9.85 55.78
N ASP A 161 18.57 10.85 56.10
CA ASP A 161 18.10 12.21 56.39
C ASP A 161 17.30 12.80 55.20
N ARG A 162 17.66 12.43 53.96
CA ARG A 162 16.95 12.88 52.76
C ARG A 162 15.67 12.10 52.48
N ILE A 163 15.62 10.80 52.78
CA ILE A 163 14.38 10.02 52.77
C ILE A 163 13.40 10.67 53.74
N GLU A 164 13.84 10.95 54.96
CA GLU A 164 13.01 11.58 55.99
C GLU A 164 12.50 12.95 55.56
N ALA A 165 13.39 13.82 55.11
CA ALA A 165 13.02 15.18 54.68
C ALA A 165 12.01 15.19 53.51
N LEU A 166 12.04 14.18 52.63
CA LEU A 166 11.10 14.09 51.51
C LEU A 166 9.80 13.40 51.93
N VAL A 167 9.88 12.24 52.57
CA VAL A 167 8.70 11.46 52.95
C VAL A 167 7.84 12.18 53.98
N LEU A 168 8.44 12.86 54.96
CA LEU A 168 7.71 13.56 56.02
C LEU A 168 7.19 14.93 55.58
N ALA A 169 7.56 15.41 54.39
CA ALA A 169 7.09 16.67 53.83
C ALA A 169 6.54 16.47 52.40
N PRO A 170 5.24 16.14 52.24
CA PRO A 170 4.64 15.85 50.94
C PRO A 170 4.82 16.95 49.88
N GLY A 171 4.83 18.23 50.30
CA GLY A 171 5.13 19.36 49.42
C GLY A 171 6.55 19.31 48.84
N ALA A 172 7.52 18.77 49.58
CA ALA A 172 8.89 18.58 49.11
C ALA A 172 9.01 17.44 48.07
N LEU A 173 8.20 16.39 48.19
CA LEU A 173 8.09 15.35 47.15
C LEU A 173 7.56 15.93 45.84
N ALA A 174 6.46 16.70 45.90
CA ALA A 174 5.86 17.33 44.74
C ALA A 174 6.83 18.33 44.06
N ALA A 175 7.51 19.17 44.85
CA ALA A 175 8.51 20.10 44.35
C ALA A 175 9.71 19.39 43.69
N THR A 176 10.16 18.27 44.26
CA THR A 176 11.24 17.47 43.69
C THR A 176 10.84 16.83 42.37
N ALA A 177 9.61 16.31 42.26
CA ALA A 177 9.07 15.78 41.00
C ALA A 177 8.97 16.88 39.92
N GLN A 178 8.56 18.10 40.30
CA GLN A 178 8.51 19.24 39.38
C GLN A 178 9.90 19.67 38.90
N ALA A 179 10.89 19.72 39.78
CA ALA A 179 12.28 20.02 39.42
C ALA A 179 12.85 19.00 38.41
N HIS A 180 12.54 17.71 38.59
CA HIS A 180 12.94 16.66 37.64
C HIS A 180 12.30 16.81 36.25
N ARG A 181 11.08 17.36 36.15
CA ARG A 181 10.42 17.66 34.87
C ARG A 181 11.06 18.82 34.11
N ALA A 182 11.58 19.82 34.83
CA ALA A 182 12.16 21.03 34.25
C ALA A 182 13.57 20.83 33.66
N LEU A 183 14.20 19.68 33.90
CA LEU A 183 15.57 19.40 33.47
C LEU A 183 15.67 18.99 31.98
N PRO A 184 16.63 19.54 31.21
CA PRO A 184 16.83 19.19 29.80
C PRO A 184 17.35 17.75 29.62
N LEU A 185 16.75 17.02 28.67
CA LEU A 185 17.13 15.65 28.31
C LEU A 185 18.46 15.62 27.56
N VAL A 186 19.48 14.95 28.10
CA VAL A 186 20.72 14.61 27.38
C VAL A 186 20.90 13.09 27.37
N PRO A 187 20.26 12.36 26.44
CA PRO A 187 20.34 10.89 26.42
C PRO A 187 21.69 10.45 25.88
N GLY A 188 22.51 9.79 26.70
CA GLY A 188 23.75 9.14 26.27
C GLY A 188 23.52 7.81 25.55
N ASN A 189 22.38 7.15 25.77
CA ASN A 189 22.02 5.90 25.09
C ASN A 189 20.51 5.85 24.78
N ARG A 190 20.15 6.40 23.63
CA ARG A 190 18.77 6.57 23.16
C ARG A 190 18.01 5.25 22.99
N ALA A 191 18.70 4.16 22.65
CA ALA A 191 18.09 2.85 22.43
C ALA A 191 17.58 2.19 23.72
N ALA A 192 18.29 2.37 24.84
CA ALA A 192 17.85 1.86 26.15
C ALA A 192 16.68 2.70 26.70
N ALA A 193 16.75 4.02 26.54
CA ALA A 193 15.63 4.91 26.87
C ALA A 193 14.38 4.55 26.05
N ASP A 194 14.50 4.36 24.74
CA ASP A 194 13.37 3.96 23.88
C ASP A 194 12.80 2.57 24.21
N ALA A 195 13.58 1.68 24.84
CA ALA A 195 13.12 0.38 25.29
C ALA A 195 12.31 0.45 26.60
N VAL A 196 12.73 1.31 27.54
CA VAL A 196 12.04 1.52 28.83
C VAL A 196 10.85 2.49 28.70
N LEU A 197 10.91 3.45 27.78
CA LEU A 197 9.84 4.41 27.51
C LEU A 197 8.67 3.81 26.72
N ARG A 198 8.81 2.62 26.12
CA ARG A 198 7.80 1.99 25.25
C ARG A 198 6.53 1.47 25.97
N PRO A 199 6.60 0.90 27.18
CA PRO A 199 5.41 0.50 27.92
C PRO A 199 4.66 1.71 28.53
N ALA A 200 5.39 2.72 29.02
CA ALA A 200 4.78 3.88 29.68
C ALA A 200 4.00 4.81 28.71
N CYS A 201 4.34 4.80 27.41
CA CYS A 201 3.62 5.60 26.40
C CYS A 201 2.37 4.93 25.80
N LEU A 202 1.99 3.73 26.28
CA LEU A 202 0.80 3.01 25.80
C LEU A 202 -0.48 3.23 26.61
N VAL A 203 -0.41 3.89 27.77
CA VAL A 203 -1.59 4.10 28.65
C VAL A 203 -2.54 5.21 28.14
N ALA A 204 -2.29 5.81 26.97
CA ALA A 204 -3.18 6.83 26.38
C ALA A 204 -3.21 6.85 24.83
N ARG A 205 -2.93 5.74 24.15
CA ARG A 205 -2.99 5.69 22.68
C ARG A 205 -4.37 5.25 22.19
N GLN A 206 -5.09 6.17 21.58
CA GLN A 206 -6.25 5.86 20.74
C GLN A 206 -5.80 5.43 19.33
N VAL A 207 -6.59 4.57 18.67
CA VAL A 207 -6.42 4.22 17.25
C VAL A 207 -6.46 5.49 16.40
N ARG A 208 -5.42 5.73 15.59
CA ARG A 208 -5.36 6.85 14.64
C ARG A 208 -5.18 6.39 13.21
N ARG A 209 -4.57 5.23 12.99
CA ARG A 209 -4.31 4.66 11.66
C ARG A 209 -4.64 3.18 11.61
N VAL A 210 -5.46 2.77 10.65
CA VAL A 210 -5.94 1.40 10.46
C VAL A 210 -5.62 0.91 9.05
N ALA A 211 -5.08 -0.29 8.93
CA ALA A 211 -4.97 -1.01 7.66
C ALA A 211 -6.07 -2.07 7.59
N VAL A 212 -7.03 -1.88 6.69
CA VAL A 212 -8.12 -2.81 6.41
C VAL A 212 -7.71 -3.72 5.26
N VAL A 213 -7.71 -5.03 5.47
CA VAL A 213 -7.30 -6.02 4.47
C VAL A 213 -8.52 -6.83 4.05
N ALA A 214 -8.97 -6.63 2.81
CA ALA A 214 -10.19 -7.23 2.27
C ALA A 214 -9.91 -7.80 0.87
N HIS A 215 -9.97 -9.14 0.73
CA HIS A 215 -9.76 -9.81 -0.56
C HIS A 215 -10.72 -9.27 -1.64
N ASP A 216 -12.01 -9.21 -1.31
CA ASP A 216 -13.04 -8.56 -2.12
C ASP A 216 -13.40 -7.20 -1.51
N PHE A 217 -13.32 -6.16 -2.33
CA PHE A 217 -13.69 -4.78 -1.99
C PHE A 217 -14.34 -4.14 -3.22
N ALA A 218 -14.97 -2.97 -3.06
CA ALA A 218 -15.63 -2.25 -4.15
C ALA A 218 -14.73 -2.17 -5.41
N PRO A 219 -15.26 -2.29 -6.64
CA PRO A 219 -16.69 -2.24 -7.02
C PRO A 219 -17.42 -3.60 -6.97
N ARG A 220 -16.82 -4.68 -6.46
CA ARG A 220 -17.57 -5.93 -6.20
C ARG A 220 -18.57 -5.68 -5.08
N LEU A 221 -19.82 -6.11 -5.29
CA LEU A 221 -20.94 -5.90 -4.37
C LEU A 221 -21.34 -7.21 -3.70
N GLY A 222 -21.38 -7.19 -2.36
CA GLY A 222 -21.75 -8.31 -1.51
C GLY A 222 -21.76 -7.89 -0.03
N GLY A 223 -22.14 -8.82 0.84
CA GLY A 223 -22.30 -8.55 2.28
C GLY A 223 -20.98 -8.22 2.98
N MET A 224 -19.94 -9.03 2.73
CA MET A 224 -18.61 -8.83 3.33
C MET A 224 -17.95 -7.55 2.82
N GLU A 225 -18.11 -7.26 1.53
CA GLU A 225 -17.61 -6.07 0.86
C GLU A 225 -18.29 -4.81 1.41
N THR A 226 -19.59 -4.88 1.69
CA THR A 226 -20.35 -3.78 2.30
C THR A 226 -19.89 -3.54 3.74
N VAL A 227 -19.61 -4.59 4.52
CA VAL A 227 -19.07 -4.46 5.88
C VAL A 227 -17.70 -3.81 5.87
N ALA A 228 -16.78 -4.27 5.00
CA ALA A 228 -15.44 -3.68 4.89
C ALA A 228 -15.49 -2.22 4.45
N ARG A 229 -16.34 -1.89 3.47
CA ARG A 229 -16.56 -0.52 2.98
C ARG A 229 -17.13 0.38 4.08
N SER A 230 -18.15 -0.09 4.79
CA SER A 230 -18.82 0.68 5.84
C SER A 230 -17.92 0.92 7.03
N LEU A 231 -17.12 -0.07 7.43
CA LEU A 231 -16.08 0.10 8.44
C LEU A 231 -15.05 1.16 8.02
N ALA A 232 -14.53 1.08 6.78
CA ALA A 232 -13.57 2.06 6.28
C ALA A 232 -14.13 3.48 6.27
N HIS A 233 -15.37 3.68 5.79
CA HIS A 233 -16.04 4.98 5.80
C HIS A 233 -16.33 5.49 7.22
N GLY A 234 -16.85 4.62 8.11
CA GLY A 234 -17.16 4.98 9.49
C GLY A 234 -15.93 5.41 10.28
N LEU A 235 -14.79 4.79 10.03
CA LEU A 235 -13.49 5.16 10.59
C LEU A 235 -12.99 6.50 10.03
N ALA A 236 -13.03 6.67 8.70
CA ALA A 236 -12.61 7.90 8.04
C ALA A 236 -13.44 9.11 8.48
N GLY A 237 -14.77 8.95 8.62
CA GLY A 237 -15.68 9.98 9.14
C GLY A 237 -15.39 10.39 10.59
N ARG A 238 -14.75 9.51 11.37
CA ARG A 238 -14.26 9.79 12.73
C ARG A 238 -12.83 10.34 12.77
N GLY A 239 -12.28 10.68 11.60
CA GLY A 239 -10.96 11.27 11.48
C GLY A 239 -9.80 10.27 11.59
N ILE A 240 -10.06 8.97 11.49
CA ILE A 240 -9.04 7.92 11.52
C ILE A 240 -8.50 7.72 10.10
N GLU A 241 -7.19 7.57 9.96
CA GLU A 241 -6.55 7.30 8.66
C GLU A 241 -6.71 5.82 8.30
N VAL A 242 -7.22 5.53 7.10
CA VAL A 242 -7.56 4.16 6.70
C VAL A 242 -6.90 3.78 5.38
N GLY A 243 -6.00 2.80 5.41
CA GLY A 243 -5.47 2.15 4.21
C GLY A 243 -6.27 0.88 3.90
N VAL A 244 -6.79 0.73 2.67
CA VAL A 244 -7.51 -0.49 2.25
C VAL A 244 -6.67 -1.30 1.27
N TYR A 245 -6.47 -2.57 1.58
CA TYR A 245 -5.66 -3.54 0.82
C TYR A 245 -6.56 -4.62 0.22
N THR A 246 -6.63 -4.71 -1.11
CA THR A 246 -7.56 -5.60 -1.84
C THR A 246 -6.98 -6.14 -3.16
N ALA A 247 -7.48 -7.30 -3.61
CA ALA A 247 -7.05 -8.01 -4.82
C ALA A 247 -7.90 -7.69 -6.07
N SER A 248 -8.94 -6.86 -5.96
CA SER A 248 -9.86 -6.57 -7.07
C SER A 248 -9.20 -5.77 -8.20
N ARG A 249 -9.03 -6.41 -9.38
CA ARG A 249 -8.53 -5.79 -10.63
C ARG A 249 -9.53 -4.86 -11.32
N LEU A 250 -10.75 -4.72 -10.79
CA LEU A 250 -11.85 -3.99 -11.43
C LEU A 250 -11.99 -2.51 -11.01
N GLY A 251 -10.99 -1.95 -10.32
CA GLY A 251 -10.80 -0.51 -10.27
C GLY A 251 -11.79 0.30 -9.43
N ALA A 252 -11.76 0.16 -8.10
CA ALA A 252 -12.21 1.26 -7.25
C ALA A 252 -11.29 2.46 -7.47
N ARG A 253 -11.85 3.52 -8.05
CA ARG A 253 -11.18 4.83 -8.11
C ARG A 253 -11.19 5.39 -6.69
N ALA A 254 -10.04 5.91 -6.22
CA ALA A 254 -9.91 6.55 -4.91
C ALA A 254 -10.93 7.69 -4.65
N GLY A 255 -11.63 8.18 -5.68
CA GLY A 255 -12.66 9.21 -5.59
C GLY A 255 -14.03 8.75 -5.07
N GLU A 256 -14.33 7.45 -5.01
CA GLU A 256 -15.65 6.96 -4.58
C GLU A 256 -15.76 6.70 -3.06
N LEU A 257 -14.64 6.72 -2.31
CA LEU A 257 -14.58 6.23 -0.92
C LEU A 257 -14.43 7.35 0.14
N GLY A 258 -14.55 8.62 -0.25
CA GLY A 258 -14.38 9.76 0.66
C GLY A 258 -12.92 9.95 1.14
N GLY A 259 -12.55 11.21 1.40
CA GLY A 259 -11.18 11.56 1.78
C GLY A 259 -10.70 10.79 3.03
N ARG A 260 -9.50 10.20 2.92
CA ARG A 260 -8.76 9.33 3.88
C ARG A 260 -8.79 7.82 3.62
N VAL A 261 -9.64 7.30 2.74
CA VAL A 261 -9.57 5.88 2.33
C VAL A 261 -8.72 5.73 1.09
N GLN A 262 -7.60 5.01 1.18
CA GLN A 262 -6.71 4.81 0.04
C GLN A 262 -6.65 3.34 -0.38
N PRO A 263 -7.22 3.00 -1.56
CA PRO A 263 -7.01 1.68 -2.14
C PRO A 263 -5.58 1.59 -2.67
N LEU A 264 -4.73 0.83 -1.98
CA LEU A 264 -3.41 0.49 -2.50
C LEU A 264 -3.53 -0.68 -3.47
N TYR A 265 -3.83 -0.36 -4.73
CA TYR A 265 -3.89 -1.33 -5.82
C TYR A 265 -2.48 -1.78 -6.23
N ARG A 266 -2.20 -3.07 -6.12
CA ARG A 266 -1.00 -3.70 -6.71
C ARG A 266 -1.47 -4.75 -7.72
N PRO A 267 -1.35 -4.52 -9.04
CA PRO A 267 -1.76 -5.50 -10.03
C PRO A 267 -0.86 -6.74 -9.91
N LEU A 268 -1.43 -7.86 -9.48
CA LEU A 268 -0.74 -9.14 -9.56
C LEU A 268 -0.72 -9.63 -11.02
N PRO A 269 0.35 -10.30 -11.48
CA PRO A 269 0.37 -10.92 -12.79
C PRO A 269 -0.37 -12.27 -12.77
N ARG A 270 -1.33 -12.46 -13.70
CA ARG A 270 -2.12 -13.69 -14.04
C ARG A 270 -3.50 -13.90 -13.39
N PRO A 271 -4.51 -14.40 -14.13
CA PRO A 271 -5.81 -14.76 -13.58
C PRO A 271 -5.75 -16.14 -12.91
N LEU A 272 -6.55 -16.31 -11.86
CA LEU A 272 -6.77 -17.53 -11.06
C LEU A 272 -5.65 -17.90 -10.06
N ARG A 273 -6.12 -18.22 -8.85
CA ARG A 273 -5.43 -18.68 -7.62
C ARG A 273 -4.98 -17.57 -6.67
N ILE A 274 -5.57 -17.55 -5.48
CA ILE A 274 -5.15 -16.78 -4.31
C ILE A 274 -3.84 -17.38 -3.81
N ASP A 275 -2.74 -17.17 -4.53
CA ASP A 275 -1.41 -17.45 -3.98
C ASP A 275 -1.16 -16.38 -2.91
N LEU A 276 -1.39 -16.72 -1.63
CA LEU A 276 -1.34 -15.84 -0.45
C LEU A 276 0.02 -15.12 -0.25
N TRP A 277 1.00 -15.28 -1.14
CA TRP A 277 2.39 -14.85 -0.98
C TRP A 277 2.74 -13.44 -1.41
N PRO A 278 2.40 -13.02 -2.64
CA PRO A 278 2.70 -11.67 -3.09
C PRO A 278 1.83 -10.63 -2.38
N ASP A 279 0.59 -10.99 -2.04
CA ASP A 279 -0.36 -10.13 -1.31
C ASP A 279 0.11 -9.86 0.11
N LEU A 280 0.58 -10.88 0.82
CA LEU A 280 1.13 -10.78 2.18
C LEU A 280 2.41 -9.94 2.23
N LEU A 281 3.34 -10.14 1.27
CA LEU A 281 4.53 -9.31 1.13
C LEU A 281 4.16 -7.85 0.83
N ALA A 282 3.15 -7.62 -0.02
CA ALA A 282 2.68 -6.27 -0.35
C ALA A 282 2.00 -5.58 0.85
N THR A 283 1.18 -6.30 1.61
CA THR A 283 0.53 -5.80 2.83
C THR A 283 1.57 -5.46 3.90
N ILE A 284 2.57 -6.29 4.14
CA ILE A 284 3.65 -5.98 5.10
C ILE A 284 4.50 -4.80 4.60
N ASP A 285 4.90 -4.79 3.34
CA ASP A 285 5.68 -3.72 2.74
C ASP A 285 4.96 -2.36 2.83
N ALA A 286 3.64 -2.35 2.62
CA ALA A 286 2.83 -1.14 2.74
C ALA A 286 2.51 -0.77 4.20
N ALA A 287 2.17 -1.73 5.06
CA ALA A 287 1.98 -1.48 6.50
C ALA A 287 3.29 -1.02 7.16
N LEU A 288 4.46 -1.49 6.72
CA LEU A 288 5.76 -0.95 7.16
C LEU A 288 5.98 0.48 6.66
N ARG A 289 5.45 0.82 5.48
CA ARG A 289 5.49 2.19 4.96
C ARG A 289 4.60 3.13 5.76
N GLU A 290 3.43 2.66 6.14
CA GLU A 290 2.38 3.45 6.77
C GLU A 290 2.36 3.36 8.30
N ALA A 291 3.03 2.39 8.93
CA ALA A 291 3.05 2.21 10.38
C ALA A 291 1.65 2.31 11.05
N PRO A 292 0.70 1.42 10.72
CA PRO A 292 -0.64 1.46 11.29
C PRO A 292 -0.64 1.10 12.78
N ASP A 293 -1.65 1.59 13.51
CA ASP A 293 -1.91 1.16 14.89
C ASP A 293 -2.61 -0.21 14.91
N VAL A 294 -3.45 -0.46 13.89
CA VAL A 294 -4.25 -1.69 13.75
C VAL A 294 -4.17 -2.22 12.32
N ILE A 295 -4.01 -3.53 12.16
CA ILE A 295 -4.31 -4.28 10.94
C ILE A 295 -5.57 -5.11 11.20
N HIS A 296 -6.58 -4.94 10.36
CA HIS A 296 -7.83 -5.67 10.45
C HIS A 296 -8.06 -6.50 9.19
N LEU A 297 -8.08 -7.82 9.34
CA LEU A 297 -8.35 -8.78 8.28
C LEU A 297 -9.87 -9.00 8.18
N CYS A 298 -10.49 -8.68 7.04
CA CYS A 298 -11.95 -8.62 6.93
C CYS A 298 -12.67 -9.98 6.84
N HIS A 299 -11.95 -11.11 6.84
CA HIS A 299 -12.55 -12.44 6.87
C HIS A 299 -11.60 -13.48 7.49
N ALA A 300 -12.17 -14.59 7.98
CA ALA A 300 -11.46 -15.62 8.72
C ALA A 300 -10.44 -16.37 7.85
N GLY A 301 -10.65 -16.41 6.53
CA GLY A 301 -9.74 -17.06 5.57
C GLY A 301 -8.33 -16.44 5.53
N LEU A 302 -8.14 -15.24 6.08
CA LEU A 302 -6.81 -14.62 6.23
C LEU A 302 -6.14 -14.96 7.58
N GLY A 303 -6.81 -15.75 8.43
CA GLY A 303 -6.31 -16.21 9.72
C GLY A 303 -4.85 -16.68 9.69
N PRO A 304 -4.41 -17.50 8.71
CA PRO A 304 -3.02 -17.96 8.62
C PRO A 304 -1.94 -16.86 8.59
N TRP A 305 -2.31 -15.60 8.27
CA TRP A 305 -1.36 -14.48 8.17
C TRP A 305 -1.04 -13.83 9.52
N ILE A 306 -1.90 -14.00 10.52
CA ILE A 306 -1.86 -13.27 11.78
C ILE A 306 -0.53 -13.47 12.54
N PRO A 307 0.02 -14.69 12.70
CA PRO A 307 1.27 -14.88 13.44
C PRO A 307 2.45 -14.12 12.83
N ALA A 308 2.57 -14.10 11.50
CA ALA A 308 3.63 -13.39 10.80
C ALA A 308 3.49 -11.87 10.93
N LEU A 309 2.27 -11.34 10.81
CA LEU A 309 1.98 -9.92 10.98
C LEU A 309 2.33 -9.44 12.40
N ARG A 310 1.93 -10.18 13.44
CA ARG A 310 2.25 -9.86 14.84
C ARG A 310 3.74 -9.95 15.17
N ALA A 311 4.46 -10.86 14.52
CA ALA A 311 5.91 -10.98 14.69
C ALA A 311 6.67 -9.83 14.00
N ALA A 312 6.16 -9.35 12.86
CA ALA A 312 6.81 -8.35 12.03
C ALA A 312 6.51 -6.90 12.43
N LEU A 313 5.32 -6.64 12.97
CA LEU A 313 4.79 -5.29 13.14
C LEU A 313 4.40 -5.00 14.60
N PRO A 314 4.77 -3.83 15.15
CA PRO A 314 4.37 -3.43 16.49
C PRO A 314 2.97 -2.80 16.49
N CYS A 315 1.98 -3.49 15.94
CA CYS A 315 0.59 -3.05 15.82
C CYS A 315 -0.38 -4.13 16.32
N VAL A 316 -1.63 -3.76 16.57
CA VAL A 316 -2.71 -4.70 16.86
C VAL A 316 -3.11 -5.41 15.57
N VAL A 317 -3.27 -6.73 15.59
CA VAL A 317 -3.72 -7.53 14.45
C VAL A 317 -5.02 -8.25 14.81
N THR A 318 -6.08 -7.94 14.09
CA THR A 318 -7.42 -8.52 14.31
C THR A 318 -7.98 -9.15 13.05
N ALA A 319 -8.96 -10.03 13.19
CA ALA A 319 -9.69 -10.63 12.08
C ALA A 319 -11.21 -10.56 12.28
N HIS A 320 -11.96 -10.61 11.19
CA HIS A 320 -13.42 -10.67 11.16
C HIS A 320 -13.88 -12.07 10.75
N VAL A 321 -14.99 -12.55 11.30
CA VAL A 321 -15.58 -13.88 11.03
C VAL A 321 -17.04 -13.70 10.63
N HIS A 322 -17.39 -14.14 9.42
CA HIS A 322 -18.75 -14.05 8.86
C HIS A 322 -19.54 -15.37 8.94
N GLY A 323 -18.93 -16.45 9.41
CA GLY A 323 -19.53 -17.79 9.56
C GLY A 323 -19.15 -18.70 8.39
N ASN A 324 -19.60 -18.39 7.17
CA ASN A 324 -19.30 -19.21 5.99
C ASN A 324 -17.79 -19.31 5.68
N ASP A 325 -17.02 -18.29 6.06
CA ASP A 325 -15.57 -18.21 5.91
C ASP A 325 -14.79 -19.15 6.85
N LEU A 326 -15.45 -19.77 7.82
CA LEU A 326 -14.92 -20.86 8.65
C LEU A 326 -15.35 -22.25 8.17
N ILE A 327 -16.56 -22.37 7.62
CA ILE A 327 -17.18 -23.65 7.30
C ILE A 327 -16.83 -24.13 5.89
N ALA A 328 -16.90 -23.22 4.92
CA ALA A 328 -16.51 -23.43 3.53
C ALA A 328 -15.46 -22.37 3.18
N PRO A 329 -14.20 -22.54 3.62
CA PRO A 329 -13.14 -21.61 3.28
C PRO A 329 -13.09 -21.47 1.76
N TRP A 330 -13.16 -20.23 1.25
CA TRP A 330 -13.27 -19.84 -0.17
C TRP A 330 -12.04 -20.16 -1.02
N VAL A 331 -11.31 -21.18 -0.60
CA VAL A 331 -9.98 -21.53 -1.02
C VAL A 331 -10.08 -22.92 -1.65
N HIS A 332 -10.68 -22.98 -2.84
CA HIS A 332 -10.49 -24.09 -3.77
C HIS A 332 -9.05 -24.05 -4.29
N HIS A 333 -8.10 -24.29 -3.40
CA HIS A 333 -6.75 -24.70 -3.77
C HIS A 333 -6.81 -26.21 -3.79
N GLY A 334 -6.36 -26.85 -4.88
CA GLY A 334 -6.18 -28.31 -4.92
C GLY A 334 -5.06 -28.77 -3.98
N GLY A 335 -5.16 -28.41 -2.70
CA GLY A 335 -4.28 -28.71 -1.59
C GLY A 335 -5.09 -29.22 -0.39
N ASP A 336 -4.40 -29.51 0.71
CA ASP A 336 -4.98 -30.18 1.88
C ASP A 336 -5.88 -29.23 2.70
N GLU A 337 -7.19 -29.47 2.66
CA GLU A 337 -8.20 -28.69 3.38
C GLU A 337 -8.02 -28.76 4.91
N ALA A 338 -7.58 -29.90 5.44
CA ALA A 338 -7.39 -30.07 6.88
C ALA A 338 -6.20 -29.24 7.39
N ALA A 339 -5.10 -29.21 6.63
CA ALA A 339 -3.93 -28.39 6.94
C ALA A 339 -4.25 -26.89 6.93
N TYR A 340 -5.04 -26.43 5.94
CA TYR A 340 -5.47 -25.04 5.88
C TYR A 340 -6.37 -24.66 7.07
N ARG A 341 -7.34 -25.52 7.42
CA ARG A 341 -8.21 -25.31 8.58
C ARG A 341 -7.41 -25.22 9.88
N GLU A 342 -6.36 -26.03 10.04
CA GLU A 342 -5.49 -25.95 11.23
C GLU A 342 -4.67 -24.65 11.27
N ALA A 343 -4.11 -24.23 10.14
CA ALA A 343 -3.40 -22.95 10.06
C ALA A 343 -4.33 -21.75 10.31
N GLN A 344 -5.58 -21.82 9.82
CA GLN A 344 -6.63 -20.84 10.08
C GLN A 344 -6.95 -20.76 11.58
N ARG A 345 -7.19 -21.91 12.23
CA ARG A 345 -7.42 -22.02 13.68
C ARG A 345 -6.27 -21.40 14.48
N ALA A 346 -5.03 -21.83 14.21
CA ALA A 346 -3.86 -21.37 14.94
C ALA A 346 -3.64 -19.86 14.77
N GLY A 347 -3.84 -19.34 13.56
CA GLY A 347 -3.75 -17.91 13.27
C GLY A 347 -4.80 -17.07 13.98
N LEU A 348 -6.07 -17.49 13.94
CA LEU A 348 -7.17 -16.82 14.66
C LEU A 348 -6.97 -16.86 16.18
N ALA A 349 -6.52 -17.99 16.72
CA ALA A 349 -6.17 -18.12 18.14
C ALA A 349 -5.03 -17.17 18.56
N ALA A 350 -4.15 -16.84 17.61
CA ALA A 350 -3.08 -15.87 17.77
C ALA A 350 -3.49 -14.43 17.39
N ALA A 351 -4.76 -14.09 17.18
CA ALA A 351 -5.15 -12.69 16.99
C ALA A 351 -5.09 -11.89 18.30
N ASP A 352 -4.96 -10.56 18.21
CA ASP A 352 -5.18 -9.69 19.37
C ASP A 352 -6.69 -9.58 19.69
N ALA A 353 -7.54 -9.71 18.67
CA ALA A 353 -8.98 -9.94 18.77
C ALA A 353 -9.53 -10.56 17.46
N VAL A 354 -10.55 -11.39 17.59
CA VAL A 354 -11.34 -11.98 16.50
C VAL A 354 -12.77 -11.49 16.68
N VAL A 355 -13.27 -10.78 15.69
CA VAL A 355 -14.60 -10.19 15.71
C VAL A 355 -15.56 -11.10 14.95
N CYS A 356 -16.66 -11.46 15.56
CA CYS A 356 -17.71 -12.28 14.99
C CYS A 356 -18.96 -11.43 14.72
N VAL A 357 -19.59 -11.60 13.56
CA VAL A 357 -20.76 -10.80 13.15
C VAL A 357 -22.06 -11.18 13.89
N SER A 358 -22.04 -12.22 14.71
CA SER A 358 -23.20 -12.78 15.42
C SER A 358 -22.75 -13.74 16.54
N GLN A 359 -23.63 -14.08 17.48
CA GLN A 359 -23.39 -15.15 18.44
C GLN A 359 -23.29 -16.51 17.73
N PHE A 360 -24.03 -16.70 16.64
CA PHE A 360 -23.89 -17.86 15.77
C PHE A 360 -22.46 -17.98 15.21
N SER A 361 -21.91 -16.92 14.61
CA SER A 361 -20.53 -16.95 14.10
C SER A 361 -19.49 -17.08 15.22
N ARG A 362 -19.77 -16.57 16.43
CA ARG A 362 -18.93 -16.82 17.61
C ARG A 362 -18.94 -18.29 18.04
N ALA A 363 -20.11 -18.92 18.06
CA ALA A 363 -20.23 -20.34 18.35
C ALA A 363 -19.48 -21.20 17.31
N LEU A 364 -19.55 -20.83 16.03
CA LEU A 364 -18.76 -21.46 14.97
C LEU A 364 -17.25 -21.27 15.17
N ALA A 365 -16.79 -20.06 15.51
CA ALA A 365 -15.37 -19.80 15.78
C ALA A 365 -14.87 -20.60 17.00
N ARG A 366 -15.69 -20.73 18.04
CA ARG A 366 -15.41 -21.56 19.21
C ARG A 366 -15.34 -23.04 18.86
N ALA A 367 -16.28 -23.54 18.06
CA ALA A 367 -16.27 -24.93 17.55
C ALA A 367 -15.05 -25.18 16.64
N HIS A 368 -14.62 -24.15 15.90
CA HIS A 368 -13.37 -24.15 15.13
C HIS A 368 -12.11 -24.05 16.02
N GLY A 369 -12.24 -23.97 17.36
CA GLY A 369 -11.12 -24.00 18.31
C GLY A 369 -10.46 -22.64 18.58
N VAL A 370 -11.10 -21.54 18.21
CA VAL A 370 -10.63 -20.20 18.60
C VAL A 370 -10.97 -19.96 20.08
N PRO A 371 -10.00 -19.53 20.92
CA PRO A 371 -10.25 -19.32 22.35
C PRO A 371 -11.24 -18.18 22.63
N ASP A 372 -12.15 -18.39 23.59
CA ASP A 372 -13.14 -17.37 24.01
C ASP A 372 -12.50 -16.03 24.41
N GLY A 373 -11.27 -16.05 24.94
CA GLY A 373 -10.56 -14.86 25.40
C GLY A 373 -10.10 -13.90 24.30
N VAL A 374 -10.20 -14.29 23.03
CA VAL A 374 -9.94 -13.41 21.88
C VAL A 374 -11.20 -13.15 21.04
N LEU A 375 -12.34 -13.76 21.38
CA LEU A 375 -13.58 -13.65 20.61
C LEU A 375 -14.46 -12.50 21.13
N ASP A 376 -14.74 -11.55 20.25
CA ASP A 376 -15.70 -10.47 20.45
C ASP A 376 -16.83 -10.57 19.42
N VAL A 377 -18.00 -10.04 19.73
CA VAL A 377 -19.12 -9.93 18.78
C VAL A 377 -19.29 -8.48 18.40
N VAL A 378 -19.35 -8.20 17.10
CA VAL A 378 -19.80 -6.92 16.55
C VAL A 378 -20.72 -7.22 15.38
N GLU A 379 -22.01 -7.02 15.61
CA GLU A 379 -23.03 -7.24 14.60
C GLU A 379 -22.84 -6.32 13.39
N ASN A 380 -23.20 -6.82 12.20
CA ASN A 380 -23.23 -5.99 11.01
C ASN A 380 -24.27 -4.88 11.15
N GLY A 381 -24.09 -3.80 10.39
CA GLY A 381 -25.02 -2.68 10.39
C GLY A 381 -25.58 -2.33 9.02
N ALA A 382 -26.50 -1.36 9.02
CA ALA A 382 -26.95 -0.60 7.85
C ALA A 382 -26.82 0.91 8.12
N ASP A 383 -26.94 1.73 7.08
CA ASP A 383 -26.97 3.19 7.19
C ASP A 383 -28.44 3.67 7.22
N PRO A 384 -29.01 4.05 8.38
CA PRO A 384 -30.40 4.45 8.49
C PRO A 384 -30.72 5.85 7.91
N ALA A 385 -29.69 6.63 7.56
CA ALA A 385 -29.84 7.89 6.84
C ALA A 385 -29.99 7.63 5.33
N ARG A 386 -29.23 6.67 4.80
CA ARG A 386 -29.32 6.23 3.40
C ARG A 386 -30.54 5.34 3.15
N PHE A 387 -30.77 4.34 4.00
CA PHE A 387 -31.92 3.45 3.96
C PHE A 387 -32.97 3.96 4.93
N CYS A 388 -33.94 4.68 4.39
CA CYS A 388 -34.98 5.32 5.18
C CYS A 388 -36.35 5.23 4.49
N PRO A 389 -37.44 5.26 5.28
CA PRO A 389 -38.79 5.34 4.74
C PRO A 389 -38.94 6.57 3.85
N GLY A 390 -39.74 6.42 2.79
CA GLY A 390 -40.04 7.50 1.87
C GLY A 390 -41.06 7.04 0.83
N PRO A 391 -41.48 7.94 -0.07
CA PRO A 391 -42.40 7.58 -1.14
C PRO A 391 -41.77 6.54 -2.09
N ARG A 392 -42.65 5.75 -2.72
CA ARG A 392 -42.29 4.87 -3.84
C ARG A 392 -41.74 5.72 -4.98
N ASP A 393 -40.65 5.26 -5.59
CA ASP A 393 -40.06 5.92 -6.75
C ASP A 393 -40.86 5.53 -8.01
N ALA A 394 -41.62 6.48 -8.55
CA ALA A 394 -42.51 6.24 -9.70
C ALA A 394 -41.74 5.87 -10.98
N ALA A 395 -40.53 6.41 -11.18
CA ALA A 395 -39.72 6.10 -12.35
C ALA A 395 -39.16 4.67 -12.27
N LEU A 396 -38.72 4.25 -11.08
CA LEU A 396 -38.29 2.88 -10.85
C LEU A 396 -39.46 1.89 -10.96
N ALA A 397 -40.63 2.22 -10.40
CA ALA A 397 -41.83 1.39 -10.52
C ALA A 397 -42.23 1.19 -11.99
N ALA A 398 -42.29 2.28 -12.78
CA ALA A 398 -42.59 2.21 -14.21
C ALA A 398 -41.56 1.37 -14.99
N ARG A 399 -40.27 1.50 -14.66
CA ARG A 399 -39.20 0.69 -15.29
C ARG A 399 -39.33 -0.81 -15.00
N LEU A 400 -39.92 -1.16 -13.86
CA LEU A 400 -40.17 -2.54 -13.45
C LEU A 400 -41.55 -3.04 -13.89
N GLY A 401 -42.38 -2.21 -14.55
CA GLY A 401 -43.74 -2.56 -14.94
C GLY A 401 -44.68 -2.75 -13.75
N LEU A 402 -44.47 -1.99 -12.67
CA LEU A 402 -45.29 -2.02 -11.46
C LEU A 402 -46.29 -0.87 -11.46
N ASP A 403 -47.55 -1.16 -11.12
CA ASP A 403 -48.60 -0.15 -10.96
C ASP A 403 -48.68 0.34 -9.49
N ASP A 404 -49.25 1.54 -9.26
CA ASP A 404 -49.41 2.11 -7.91
C ASP A 404 -50.21 1.22 -6.94
N GLY A 405 -51.05 0.34 -7.48
CA GLY A 405 -51.87 -0.61 -6.71
C GLY A 405 -51.23 -1.98 -6.49
N ASP A 406 -50.01 -2.22 -6.97
CA ASP A 406 -49.33 -3.50 -6.82
C ASP A 406 -48.78 -3.71 -5.39
N GLU A 407 -48.98 -4.92 -4.90
CA GLU A 407 -48.44 -5.42 -3.63
C GLU A 407 -47.07 -6.05 -3.90
N VAL A 408 -45.99 -5.50 -3.34
CA VAL A 408 -44.62 -5.87 -3.71
C VAL A 408 -43.94 -6.66 -2.60
N VAL A 409 -43.58 -7.90 -2.89
CA VAL A 409 -42.66 -8.71 -2.08
C VAL A 409 -41.27 -8.64 -2.70
N LEU A 410 -40.28 -8.17 -1.93
CA LEU A 410 -38.91 -7.93 -2.42
C LEU A 410 -37.90 -8.90 -1.82
N THR A 411 -36.97 -9.40 -2.64
CA THR A 411 -35.73 -10.04 -2.19
C THR A 411 -34.51 -9.38 -2.82
N VAL A 412 -33.58 -8.93 -1.98
CA VAL A 412 -32.26 -8.40 -2.40
C VAL A 412 -31.17 -9.36 -1.94
N SER A 413 -30.52 -10.02 -2.89
CA SER A 413 -29.40 -10.92 -2.60
C SER A 413 -28.54 -11.20 -3.83
N ARG A 414 -27.40 -11.87 -3.64
CA ARG A 414 -26.80 -12.63 -4.74
C ARG A 414 -27.78 -13.72 -5.17
N LEU A 415 -27.83 -14.04 -6.46
CA LEU A 415 -28.69 -15.12 -6.96
C LEU A 415 -27.98 -16.46 -6.79
N ALA A 416 -28.20 -17.08 -5.64
CA ALA A 416 -27.68 -18.39 -5.27
C ALA A 416 -28.82 -19.26 -4.70
N PRO A 417 -28.78 -20.60 -4.88
CA PRO A 417 -29.84 -21.50 -4.40
C PRO A 417 -30.22 -21.27 -2.92
N ARG A 418 -29.21 -21.18 -2.04
CA ARG A 418 -29.35 -20.92 -0.60
C ARG A 418 -30.13 -19.65 -0.21
N LYS A 419 -30.35 -18.70 -1.13
CA LYS A 419 -31.03 -17.43 -0.82
C LYS A 419 -32.56 -17.55 -0.80
N GLY A 420 -33.09 -18.73 -1.10
CA GLY A 420 -34.50 -19.03 -0.88
C GLY A 420 -35.43 -18.51 -1.97
N HIS A 421 -34.91 -18.16 -3.15
CA HIS A 421 -35.74 -17.64 -4.24
C HIS A 421 -36.77 -18.68 -4.70
N ARG A 422 -36.45 -19.97 -4.64
CA ARG A 422 -37.38 -21.07 -4.96
C ARG A 422 -38.54 -21.10 -3.97
N THR A 423 -38.25 -21.06 -2.68
CA THR A 423 -39.27 -20.98 -1.62
C THR A 423 -40.11 -19.72 -1.76
N ALA A 424 -39.51 -18.57 -2.09
CA ALA A 424 -40.26 -17.33 -2.34
C ALA A 424 -41.25 -17.48 -3.51
N VAL A 425 -40.83 -18.02 -4.67
CA VAL A 425 -41.73 -18.24 -5.81
C VAL A 425 -42.87 -19.21 -5.43
N ARG A 426 -42.58 -20.27 -4.68
CA ARG A 426 -43.60 -21.21 -4.18
C ARG A 426 -44.60 -20.54 -3.23
N ALA A 427 -44.15 -19.67 -2.34
CA ALA A 427 -45.03 -18.91 -1.45
C ALA A 427 -45.92 -17.94 -2.25
N ILE A 428 -45.36 -17.25 -3.24
CA ILE A 428 -46.10 -16.34 -4.13
C ILE A 428 -47.16 -17.09 -4.94
N ALA A 429 -46.88 -18.31 -5.40
CA ALA A 429 -47.84 -19.16 -6.10
C ALA A 429 -49.07 -19.51 -5.24
N GLN A 430 -48.90 -19.69 -3.93
CA GLN A 430 -50.02 -19.94 -3.02
C GLN A 430 -50.93 -18.72 -2.87
N LEU A 431 -50.34 -17.52 -2.80
CA LEU A 431 -51.06 -16.27 -2.65
C LEU A 431 -51.70 -15.78 -3.96
N ALA A 432 -51.15 -16.22 -5.09
CA ALA A 432 -51.49 -15.68 -6.39
C ALA A 432 -52.98 -15.77 -6.73
N ARG A 433 -53.65 -16.85 -6.31
CA ARG A 433 -55.06 -17.12 -6.60
C ARG A 433 -56.01 -16.04 -6.06
N HIS A 434 -55.64 -15.40 -4.95
CA HIS A 434 -56.50 -14.43 -4.26
C HIS A 434 -55.97 -12.99 -4.31
N ARG A 435 -54.74 -12.79 -4.81
CA ARG A 435 -54.08 -11.48 -4.86
C ARG A 435 -53.58 -11.16 -6.27
N PRO A 436 -54.42 -10.74 -7.22
CA PRO A 436 -54.01 -10.52 -8.62
C PRO A 436 -52.94 -9.43 -8.80
N ARG A 437 -52.83 -8.51 -7.84
CA ARG A 437 -51.85 -7.40 -7.83
C ARG A 437 -50.54 -7.73 -7.11
N LEU A 438 -50.37 -8.96 -6.64
CA LEU A 438 -49.13 -9.39 -6.00
C LEU A 438 -48.00 -9.51 -7.02
N ARG A 439 -46.85 -8.93 -6.69
CA ARG A 439 -45.61 -8.94 -7.47
C ARG A 439 -44.47 -9.40 -6.59
N TYR A 440 -43.66 -10.32 -7.11
CA TYR A 440 -42.41 -10.73 -6.50
C TYR A 440 -41.25 -10.12 -7.27
N VAL A 441 -40.58 -9.14 -6.65
CA VAL A 441 -39.45 -8.43 -7.22
C VAL A 441 -38.16 -9.00 -6.63
N PHE A 442 -37.18 -9.30 -7.48
CA PHE A 442 -35.88 -9.76 -7.01
C PHE A 442 -34.73 -9.18 -7.83
N THR A 443 -33.57 -8.99 -7.20
CA THR A 443 -32.35 -8.50 -7.85
C THR A 443 -31.14 -9.39 -7.52
N GLY A 444 -30.12 -9.34 -8.37
CA GLY A 444 -28.85 -10.05 -8.22
C GLY A 444 -28.32 -10.58 -9.56
N ALA A 445 -27.07 -11.05 -9.57
CA ALA A 445 -26.37 -11.52 -10.77
C ALA A 445 -26.19 -13.04 -10.78
N SER A 446 -26.96 -13.76 -11.60
CA SER A 446 -26.74 -15.15 -12.02
C SER A 446 -27.75 -15.50 -13.11
N GLU A 447 -27.27 -15.82 -14.31
CA GLU A 447 -28.18 -16.18 -15.41
C GLU A 447 -28.84 -17.54 -15.18
N ALA A 448 -28.08 -18.51 -14.65
CA ALA A 448 -28.58 -19.85 -14.33
C ALA A 448 -29.73 -19.77 -13.30
N MET A 449 -29.52 -19.06 -12.19
CA MET A 449 -30.57 -18.94 -11.15
C MET A 449 -31.77 -18.13 -11.64
N ARG A 450 -31.58 -17.11 -12.50
CA ARG A 450 -32.70 -16.40 -13.14
C ARG A 450 -33.54 -17.33 -14.00
N ALA A 451 -32.89 -18.15 -14.83
CA ALA A 451 -33.57 -19.14 -15.65
C ALA A 451 -34.34 -20.16 -14.80
N GLU A 452 -33.75 -20.63 -13.70
CA GLU A 452 -34.42 -21.53 -12.76
C GLU A 452 -35.65 -20.88 -12.09
N ILE A 453 -35.52 -19.62 -11.63
CA ILE A 453 -36.64 -18.86 -11.06
C ILE A 453 -37.76 -18.69 -12.08
N ALA A 454 -37.42 -18.34 -13.33
CA ALA A 454 -38.38 -18.16 -14.41
C ALA A 454 -39.08 -19.47 -14.79
N ALA A 455 -38.33 -20.57 -14.89
CA ALA A 455 -38.88 -21.90 -15.17
C ALA A 455 -39.86 -22.35 -14.08
N LEU A 456 -39.48 -22.20 -12.80
CA LEU A 456 -40.36 -22.53 -11.67
C LEU A 456 -41.60 -21.64 -11.65
N ALA A 457 -41.47 -20.34 -11.95
CA ALA A 457 -42.61 -19.43 -12.03
C ALA A 457 -43.56 -19.79 -13.17
N HIS A 458 -43.04 -20.28 -14.30
CA HIS A 458 -43.85 -20.77 -15.42
C HIS A 458 -44.59 -22.06 -15.07
N GLU A 459 -43.89 -23.03 -14.48
CA GLU A 459 -44.46 -24.29 -13.99
C GLU A 459 -45.63 -24.05 -13.01
N LEU A 460 -45.46 -23.08 -12.12
CA LEU A 460 -46.47 -22.73 -11.10
C LEU A 460 -47.54 -21.75 -11.61
N GLY A 461 -47.51 -21.34 -12.88
CA GLY A 461 -48.51 -20.45 -13.47
C GLY A 461 -48.48 -19.01 -12.94
N VAL A 462 -47.33 -18.55 -12.41
CA VAL A 462 -47.14 -17.22 -11.82
C VAL A 462 -46.06 -16.39 -12.49
N ALA A 463 -45.62 -16.76 -13.69
CA ALA A 463 -44.57 -16.05 -14.44
C ALA A 463 -44.84 -14.55 -14.59
N SER A 464 -46.09 -14.14 -14.82
CA SER A 464 -46.47 -12.72 -14.96
C SER A 464 -46.34 -11.89 -13.67
N ARG A 465 -46.08 -12.54 -12.53
CA ARG A 465 -45.96 -11.91 -11.20
C ARG A 465 -44.51 -11.85 -10.72
N VAL A 466 -43.60 -12.49 -11.42
CA VAL A 466 -42.18 -12.59 -11.03
C VAL A 466 -41.39 -11.59 -11.86
N VAL A 467 -40.91 -10.54 -11.19
CA VAL A 467 -40.31 -9.36 -11.81
C VAL A 467 -38.81 -9.32 -11.52
N PRO A 468 -37.95 -9.66 -12.49
CA PRO A 468 -36.51 -9.50 -12.33
C PRO A 468 -36.13 -8.02 -12.44
N ALA A 469 -35.62 -7.43 -11.35
CA ALA A 469 -35.16 -6.04 -11.35
C ALA A 469 -33.83 -5.83 -12.10
N GLY A 470 -33.16 -6.91 -12.51
CA GLY A 470 -31.84 -6.88 -13.12
C GLY A 470 -30.76 -6.39 -12.16
N PHE A 471 -29.69 -5.80 -12.70
CA PHE A 471 -28.68 -5.13 -11.90
C PHE A 471 -29.22 -3.80 -11.37
N VAL A 472 -29.19 -3.63 -10.05
CA VAL A 472 -29.59 -2.38 -9.38
C VAL A 472 -28.34 -1.74 -8.81
N SER A 473 -28.10 -0.48 -9.18
CA SER A 473 -26.92 0.26 -8.71
C SER A 473 -26.99 0.51 -7.21
N ASP A 474 -25.83 0.72 -6.57
CA ASP A 474 -25.76 1.06 -5.13
C ASP A 474 -26.58 2.33 -4.82
N ALA A 475 -26.61 3.30 -5.74
CA ALA A 475 -27.39 4.53 -5.60
C ALA A 475 -28.91 4.31 -5.68
N GLU A 476 -29.38 3.39 -6.53
CA GLU A 476 -30.81 3.09 -6.69
C GLU A 476 -31.34 2.12 -5.62
N LEU A 477 -30.46 1.39 -4.93
CA LEU A 477 -30.85 0.34 -3.98
C LEU A 477 -31.83 0.82 -2.87
N PRO A 478 -31.66 2.00 -2.23
CA PRO A 478 -32.66 2.51 -1.28
C PRO A 478 -34.05 2.73 -1.90
N ALA A 479 -34.12 3.14 -3.17
CA ALA A 479 -35.39 3.32 -3.87
C ALA A 479 -36.09 1.97 -4.10
N LEU A 480 -35.33 0.91 -4.40
CA LEU A 480 -35.86 -0.44 -4.53
C LEU A 480 -36.50 -0.93 -3.22
N TYR A 481 -35.84 -0.74 -2.07
CA TYR A 481 -36.43 -1.11 -0.78
C TYR A 481 -37.74 -0.35 -0.50
N ARG A 482 -37.82 0.94 -0.86
CA ARG A 482 -39.06 1.72 -0.70
C ARG A 482 -40.23 1.27 -1.59
N LEU A 483 -39.98 0.46 -2.62
CA LEU A 483 -41.05 -0.15 -3.42
C LEU A 483 -41.72 -1.31 -2.70
N ALA A 484 -41.05 -1.96 -1.74
CA ALA A 484 -41.52 -3.17 -1.10
C ALA A 484 -42.58 -2.90 -0.03
N ASP A 485 -43.64 -3.71 -0.04
CA ASP A 485 -44.59 -3.82 1.08
C ASP A 485 -44.11 -4.84 2.12
N VAL A 486 -43.41 -5.88 1.65
CA VAL A 486 -42.78 -6.91 2.49
C VAL A 486 -41.42 -7.25 1.92
N PHE A 487 -40.41 -7.33 2.76
CA PHE A 487 -39.10 -7.87 2.40
C PHE A 487 -39.03 -9.34 2.83
N ALA A 488 -38.69 -10.24 1.91
CA ALA A 488 -38.58 -11.66 2.17
C ALA A 488 -37.17 -12.17 1.85
N LEU A 489 -36.49 -12.75 2.83
CA LEU A 489 -35.22 -13.47 2.63
C LEU A 489 -35.35 -14.87 3.24
N LEU A 490 -35.85 -15.80 2.43
CA LEU A 490 -36.24 -17.14 2.86
C LEU A 490 -35.08 -18.14 2.74
N ALA A 491 -33.90 -17.76 3.21
CA ALA A 491 -32.67 -18.54 3.08
C ALA A 491 -32.85 -20.03 3.44
N GLU A 492 -32.31 -20.91 2.62
CA GLU A 492 -32.38 -22.37 2.75
C GLU A 492 -31.04 -22.91 3.23
N THR A 493 -31.07 -24.01 3.99
CA THR A 493 -29.87 -24.72 4.44
C THR A 493 -29.73 -25.97 3.58
N GLU A 494 -29.09 -25.85 2.42
CA GLU A 494 -28.91 -26.99 1.48
C GLU A 494 -27.82 -27.98 1.92
N SER A 495 -26.96 -27.59 2.89
CA SER A 495 -25.94 -28.45 3.49
C SER A 495 -25.47 -27.90 4.85
N ASP A 496 -24.84 -28.75 5.68
CA ASP A 496 -24.13 -28.33 6.91
C ASP A 496 -22.96 -27.37 6.65
N THR A 497 -22.67 -27.06 5.37
CA THR A 497 -21.49 -26.30 4.94
C THR A 497 -21.77 -24.88 4.45
N ASP A 498 -23.03 -24.43 4.37
CA ASP A 498 -23.39 -23.13 3.79
C ASP A 498 -24.49 -22.40 4.60
N VAL A 499 -24.15 -21.25 5.19
CA VAL A 499 -25.00 -20.54 6.18
C VAL A 499 -25.00 -19.02 5.98
N GLU A 500 -26.09 -18.36 6.37
CA GLU A 500 -26.17 -16.90 6.39
C GLU A 500 -25.58 -16.32 7.70
N GLY A 501 -24.50 -15.55 7.60
CA GLY A 501 -23.78 -15.04 8.77
C GLY A 501 -24.56 -14.05 9.63
N PHE A 502 -25.36 -13.18 9.00
CA PHE A 502 -26.22 -12.19 9.68
C PHE A 502 -27.34 -11.66 8.77
N GLY A 503 -27.03 -11.34 7.51
CA GLY A 503 -27.99 -10.82 6.52
C GLY A 503 -28.12 -9.29 6.48
N VAL A 504 -27.14 -8.59 5.89
CA VAL A 504 -27.15 -7.11 5.76
C VAL A 504 -28.42 -6.57 5.07
N ALA A 505 -28.93 -7.26 4.04
CA ALA A 505 -30.14 -6.85 3.32
C ALA A 505 -31.39 -6.81 4.22
N LEU A 506 -31.46 -7.63 5.28
CA LEU A 506 -32.53 -7.57 6.28
C LEU A 506 -32.50 -6.24 7.04
N LEU A 507 -31.30 -5.77 7.38
CA LEU A 507 -31.11 -4.50 8.08
C LEU A 507 -31.41 -3.31 7.18
N GLU A 508 -31.05 -3.37 5.89
CA GLU A 508 -31.36 -2.32 4.91
C GLU A 508 -32.87 -2.20 4.65
N ALA A 509 -33.58 -3.34 4.57
CA ALA A 509 -35.04 -3.37 4.49
C ALA A 509 -35.69 -2.81 5.77
N ALA A 510 -35.24 -3.28 6.94
CA ALA A 510 -35.73 -2.81 8.23
C ALA A 510 -35.46 -1.31 8.43
N ALA A 511 -34.27 -0.83 8.05
CA ALA A 511 -33.93 0.60 8.07
C ALA A 511 -34.88 1.41 7.18
N SER A 512 -35.26 0.88 6.02
CA SER A 512 -36.24 1.51 5.12
C SER A 512 -37.69 1.47 5.65
N GLY A 513 -37.93 0.87 6.82
CA GLY A 513 -39.26 0.75 7.44
C GLY A 513 -40.11 -0.36 6.83
N VAL A 514 -39.52 -1.27 6.06
CA VAL A 514 -40.22 -2.39 5.43
C VAL A 514 -40.31 -3.55 6.42
N PRO A 515 -41.49 -4.18 6.63
CA PRO A 515 -41.59 -5.36 7.47
C PRO A 515 -40.83 -6.54 6.84
N VAL A 516 -40.04 -7.22 7.65
CA VAL A 516 -39.12 -8.29 7.23
C VAL A 516 -39.67 -9.66 7.60
N VAL A 517 -39.66 -10.58 6.63
CA VAL A 517 -39.90 -12.01 6.79
C VAL A 517 -38.62 -12.74 6.41
N ALA A 518 -38.11 -13.59 7.29
CA ALA A 518 -36.89 -14.34 7.03
C ALA A 518 -36.97 -15.75 7.60
N THR A 519 -36.07 -16.64 7.20
CA THR A 519 -35.99 -17.99 7.75
C THR A 519 -34.97 -18.09 8.88
N ALA A 520 -35.13 -19.07 9.76
CA ALA A 520 -34.18 -19.35 10.84
C ALA A 520 -32.87 -20.00 10.33
N SER A 521 -32.05 -19.26 9.56
CA SER A 521 -30.75 -19.71 9.04
C SER A 521 -29.60 -18.88 9.63
N GLY A 522 -28.59 -19.54 10.20
CA GLY A 522 -27.39 -18.92 10.74
C GLY A 522 -27.68 -17.76 11.72
N GLY A 523 -27.10 -16.58 11.46
CA GLY A 523 -27.28 -15.38 12.29
C GLY A 523 -28.56 -14.56 12.00
N VAL A 524 -29.42 -15.01 11.08
CA VAL A 524 -30.66 -14.28 10.72
C VAL A 524 -31.60 -14.07 11.91
N PRO A 525 -31.85 -15.04 12.82
CA PRO A 525 -32.68 -14.82 13.99
C PRO A 525 -32.17 -13.70 14.91
N GLU A 526 -30.85 -13.50 14.99
CA GLU A 526 -30.25 -12.43 15.79
C GLU A 526 -30.47 -11.05 15.14
N ALA A 527 -30.35 -10.98 13.80
CA ALA A 527 -30.60 -9.77 13.02
C ALA A 527 -32.06 -9.32 13.11
N VAL A 528 -33.00 -10.26 12.89
CA VAL A 528 -34.45 -9.98 12.89
C VAL A 528 -34.99 -9.79 14.30
N GLY A 529 -34.66 -10.71 15.23
CA GLY A 529 -35.19 -10.73 16.58
C GLY A 529 -36.72 -10.66 16.63
N ASP A 530 -37.25 -9.81 17.51
CA ASP A 530 -38.67 -9.54 17.70
C ASP A 530 -39.22 -8.41 16.80
N ALA A 531 -38.37 -7.88 15.90
CA ALA A 531 -38.66 -6.73 15.04
C ALA A 531 -38.94 -7.13 13.57
N GLY A 532 -39.24 -8.40 13.35
CA GLY A 532 -39.69 -9.00 12.09
C GLY A 532 -40.29 -10.38 12.38
N VAL A 533 -40.54 -11.17 11.34
CA VAL A 533 -41.08 -12.52 11.48
C VAL A 533 -40.07 -13.54 10.96
N VAL A 534 -39.74 -14.52 11.81
CA VAL A 534 -38.87 -15.64 11.46
C VAL A 534 -39.72 -16.90 11.26
N VAL A 535 -39.61 -17.52 10.09
CA VAL A 535 -40.32 -18.75 9.71
C VAL A 535 -39.35 -19.94 9.60
N ALA A 536 -39.89 -21.16 9.53
CA ALA A 536 -39.09 -22.35 9.29
C ALA A 536 -38.43 -22.32 7.89
N PRO A 537 -37.15 -22.70 7.75
CA PRO A 537 -36.52 -22.87 6.44
C PRO A 537 -37.26 -23.91 5.59
N GLY A 538 -37.44 -23.62 4.29
CA GLY A 538 -38.05 -24.55 3.34
C GLY A 538 -39.56 -24.72 3.45
N ASP A 539 -40.27 -23.90 4.24
CA ASP A 539 -41.74 -23.94 4.35
C ASP A 539 -42.39 -22.76 3.58
N PRO A 540 -42.78 -22.97 2.30
CA PRO A 540 -43.45 -21.93 1.52
C PRO A 540 -44.88 -21.65 1.98
N VAL A 541 -45.54 -22.55 2.73
CA VAL A 541 -46.92 -22.37 3.22
C VAL A 541 -46.93 -21.42 4.41
N GLU A 542 -46.05 -21.65 5.38
CA GLU A 542 -45.86 -20.73 6.51
C GLU A 542 -45.44 -19.34 6.02
N ALA A 543 -44.45 -19.28 5.12
CA ALA A 543 -44.00 -18.02 4.53
C ALA A 543 -45.14 -17.28 3.81
N ALA A 544 -45.96 -17.99 3.02
CA ALA A 544 -47.14 -17.40 2.37
C ALA A 544 -48.15 -16.84 3.38
N GLY A 545 -48.46 -17.60 4.45
CA GLY A 545 -49.39 -17.17 5.49
C GLY A 545 -48.92 -15.90 6.21
N VAL A 546 -47.63 -15.80 6.52
CA VAL A 546 -47.04 -14.60 7.14
C VAL A 546 -47.06 -13.41 6.18
N ILE A 547 -46.66 -13.62 4.91
CA ILE A 547 -46.69 -12.56 3.89
C ILE A 547 -48.12 -12.04 3.70
N ALA A 548 -49.11 -12.93 3.57
CA ALA A 548 -50.52 -12.55 3.46
C ALA A 548 -50.98 -11.70 4.64
N ARG A 549 -50.67 -12.13 5.87
CA ARG A 549 -51.04 -11.39 7.08
C ARG A 549 -50.44 -9.99 7.12
N LEU A 550 -49.21 -9.81 6.67
CA LEU A 550 -48.57 -8.49 6.58
C LEU A 550 -49.20 -7.61 5.50
N LEU A 551 -49.59 -8.20 4.36
CA LEU A 551 -50.29 -7.48 3.30
C LEU A 551 -51.73 -7.09 3.69
N ASP A 552 -52.41 -7.93 4.48
CA ASP A 552 -53.79 -7.69 4.95
C ASP A 552 -53.88 -6.69 6.11
N ASP A 553 -52.99 -6.80 7.10
CA ASP A 553 -52.96 -5.92 8.27
C ASP A 553 -51.87 -4.85 8.14
N ARG A 554 -52.22 -3.74 7.48
CA ARG A 554 -51.32 -2.58 7.32
C ARG A 554 -50.85 -1.99 8.65
N ALA A 555 -51.66 -2.08 9.71
CA ALA A 555 -51.26 -1.59 11.02
C ALA A 555 -50.18 -2.48 11.64
N LEU A 556 -50.30 -3.80 11.49
CA LEU A 556 -49.26 -4.76 11.89
C LEU A 556 -47.99 -4.58 11.08
N ALA A 557 -48.08 -4.49 9.74
CA ALA A 557 -46.95 -4.26 8.87
C ALA A 557 -46.18 -2.98 9.26
N ARG A 558 -46.91 -1.88 9.49
CA ARG A 558 -46.32 -0.62 9.96
C ARG A 558 -45.63 -0.76 11.32
N ARG A 559 -46.28 -1.40 12.30
CA ARG A 559 -45.67 -1.64 13.63
C ARG A 559 -44.39 -2.46 13.54
N ILE A 560 -44.36 -3.49 12.69
CA ILE A 560 -43.17 -4.32 12.49
C ILE A 560 -42.06 -3.50 11.80
N GLY A 561 -42.39 -2.77 10.73
CA GLY A 561 -41.44 -1.90 10.03
C GLY A 561 -40.84 -0.81 10.93
N GLU A 562 -41.67 -0.14 11.74
CA GLU A 562 -41.23 0.89 12.70
C GLU A 562 -40.30 0.30 13.78
N ARG A 563 -40.63 -0.88 14.32
CA ARG A 563 -39.76 -1.59 15.28
C ARG A 563 -38.45 -2.04 14.64
N GLY A 564 -38.50 -2.55 13.41
CA GLY A 564 -37.32 -2.92 12.62
C GLY A 564 -36.37 -1.74 12.44
N ARG A 565 -36.90 -0.59 12.02
CA ARG A 565 -36.13 0.64 11.86
C ARG A 565 -35.52 1.12 13.18
N ALA A 566 -36.31 1.15 14.26
CA ALA A 566 -35.83 1.55 15.58
C ALA A 566 -34.66 0.68 16.03
N ARG A 567 -34.78 -0.65 15.89
CA ARG A 567 -33.72 -1.61 16.22
C ARG A 567 -32.44 -1.37 15.41
N VAL A 568 -32.55 -1.02 14.13
CA VAL A 568 -31.37 -0.66 13.31
C VAL A 568 -30.71 0.62 13.81
N ILE A 569 -31.48 1.67 14.07
CA ILE A 569 -30.94 2.96 14.55
C ILE A 569 -30.24 2.79 15.91
N GLU A 570 -30.86 2.06 16.83
CA GLU A 570 -30.39 1.90 18.20
C GLU A 570 -29.17 0.97 18.31
N ARG A 571 -29.16 -0.13 17.54
CA ARG A 571 -28.19 -1.23 17.73
C ARG A 571 -27.38 -1.57 16.48
N PHE A 572 -27.99 -1.60 15.30
CA PHE A 572 -27.38 -2.14 14.07
C PHE A 572 -27.07 -1.07 13.03
N SER A 573 -26.62 0.11 13.45
CA SER A 573 -26.12 1.12 12.52
C SER A 573 -24.63 0.91 12.24
N HIS A 574 -24.17 1.32 11.04
CA HIS A 574 -22.73 1.29 10.72
C HIS A 574 -21.88 2.08 11.74
N ASP A 575 -22.44 3.16 12.29
CA ASP A 575 -21.78 3.97 13.31
C ASP A 575 -21.57 3.18 14.61
N ARG A 576 -22.59 2.46 15.08
CA ARG A 576 -22.50 1.60 16.27
C ARG A 576 -21.51 0.47 16.08
N ALA A 577 -21.51 -0.17 14.91
CA ALA A 577 -20.53 -1.21 14.58
C ALA A 577 -19.10 -0.64 14.62
N THR A 578 -18.89 0.53 14.02
CA THR A 578 -17.58 1.23 14.01
C THR A 578 -17.11 1.60 15.42
N GLU A 579 -18.01 2.13 16.27
CA GLU A 579 -17.70 2.46 17.67
C GLU A 579 -17.25 1.25 18.48
N ARG A 580 -17.92 0.11 18.30
CA ARG A 580 -17.56 -1.14 18.98
C ARG A 580 -16.23 -1.70 18.48
N MET A 581 -15.99 -1.66 17.17
CA MET A 581 -14.69 -2.01 16.59
C MET A 581 -13.56 -1.17 17.20
N LEU A 582 -13.75 0.15 17.31
CA LEU A 582 -12.77 1.04 17.92
C LEU A 582 -12.56 0.74 19.40
N ALA A 583 -13.60 0.42 20.16
CA ALA A 583 -13.47 0.03 21.56
C ALA A 583 -12.60 -1.23 21.72
N ILE A 584 -12.83 -2.26 20.88
CA ILE A 584 -12.04 -3.49 20.87
C ILE A 584 -10.58 -3.18 20.54
N TRP A 585 -10.32 -2.41 19.49
CA TRP A 585 -8.96 -2.07 19.08
C TRP A 585 -8.22 -1.18 20.08
N ASN A 586 -8.89 -0.20 20.68
CA ASN A 586 -8.33 0.63 21.75
C ASN A 586 -7.99 -0.22 22.98
N ALA A 587 -8.86 -1.18 23.34
CA ALA A 587 -8.59 -2.12 24.43
C ALA A 587 -7.41 -3.04 24.12
N ALA A 588 -7.25 -3.47 22.86
CA ALA A 588 -6.09 -4.25 22.41
C ALA A 588 -4.80 -3.41 22.42
N LEU A 589 -4.87 -2.15 21.98
CA LEU A 589 -3.73 -1.21 22.03
C LEU A 589 -3.29 -0.91 23.47
N ALA A 590 -4.24 -0.72 24.40
CA ALA A 590 -3.97 -0.43 25.80
C ALA A 590 -3.28 -1.58 26.53
N ARG A 591 -3.57 -2.83 26.14
CA ARG A 591 -2.86 -4.03 26.64
C ARG A 591 -1.44 -4.13 26.09
N GLY A 592 -1.08 -3.29 25.12
CA GLY A 592 0.12 -3.34 24.32
C GLY A 592 0.04 -4.44 23.25
N PRO A 593 0.55 -4.21 22.02
CA PRO A 593 0.61 -5.28 21.02
C PRO A 593 1.39 -6.44 21.60
N ARG A 594 0.74 -7.59 21.76
CA ARG A 594 1.36 -8.77 22.37
C ARG A 594 2.52 -9.19 21.46
N ARG A 595 3.76 -9.06 21.90
CA ARG A 595 4.88 -9.70 21.21
C ARG A 595 4.79 -11.21 21.44
N PRO A 596 5.06 -12.05 20.43
CA PRO A 596 5.22 -13.47 20.70
C PRO A 596 6.34 -13.64 21.74
N THR A 597 6.00 -14.21 22.90
CA THR A 597 6.94 -14.53 23.99
C THR A 597 7.68 -15.84 23.74
N GLY A 598 7.80 -16.28 22.50
CA GLY A 598 8.54 -17.46 22.11
C GLY A 598 9.16 -17.26 20.74
N GLU A 599 10.24 -17.98 20.46
CA GLU A 599 10.69 -18.22 19.09
C GLU A 599 9.49 -18.61 18.21
N LEU A 600 9.63 -18.46 16.89
CA LEU A 600 8.70 -18.98 15.86
C LEU A 600 8.33 -20.48 16.01
N ALA A 601 8.80 -21.15 17.06
CA ALA A 601 8.58 -22.51 17.52
C ALA A 601 7.12 -22.92 17.73
N VAL A 602 6.13 -22.01 17.77
CA VAL A 602 4.70 -22.40 17.74
C VAL A 602 4.31 -23.06 16.40
N LEU A 603 5.10 -22.84 15.35
CA LEU A 603 4.95 -23.55 14.06
C LEU A 603 5.67 -24.92 14.06
N GLY A 604 6.54 -25.19 15.05
CA GLY A 604 7.34 -26.42 15.19
C GLY A 604 6.52 -27.71 15.25
N PRO A 605 5.45 -27.80 16.07
CA PRO A 605 4.60 -28.99 16.12
C PRO A 605 3.72 -29.19 14.88
N VAL A 606 3.37 -28.11 14.16
CA VAL A 606 2.65 -28.18 12.87
C VAL A 606 3.53 -28.75 11.76
N LEU A 607 4.85 -28.58 11.88
CA LEU A 607 5.85 -29.06 10.92
C LEU A 607 6.15 -30.58 11.04
N ALA A 608 5.72 -31.25 12.11
CA ALA A 608 6.11 -32.63 12.38
C ALA A 608 5.38 -33.70 11.54
N GLY A 609 4.50 -33.30 10.61
CA GLY A 609 3.78 -34.26 9.77
C GLY A 609 2.95 -33.72 8.61
N GLN A 610 3.26 -32.56 8.02
CA GLN A 610 2.41 -31.96 6.96
C GLN A 610 3.15 -31.68 5.63
N THR A 611 2.36 -31.65 4.56
CA THR A 611 2.74 -31.57 3.13
C THR A 611 3.43 -30.25 2.74
N ASP A 612 4.09 -30.23 1.57
CA ASP A 612 4.88 -29.11 1.02
C ASP A 612 4.19 -27.73 1.06
N ALA A 613 2.85 -27.68 1.03
CA ALA A 613 2.07 -26.44 1.07
C ALA A 613 2.06 -25.77 2.46
N ALA A 614 1.99 -26.56 3.56
CA ALA A 614 2.08 -26.03 4.93
C ALA A 614 3.50 -25.54 5.24
N LEU A 615 4.51 -26.23 4.70
CA LEU A 615 5.90 -25.81 4.80
C LEU A 615 6.15 -24.48 4.05
N ALA A 616 5.55 -24.31 2.88
CA ALA A 616 5.55 -23.01 2.20
C ALA A 616 4.88 -21.93 3.06
N ALA A 617 3.71 -22.23 3.67
CA ALA A 617 2.93 -21.35 4.57
C ALA A 617 3.76 -20.77 5.73
N VAL A 618 4.66 -21.60 6.26
CA VAL A 618 5.53 -21.27 7.38
C VAL A 618 6.83 -20.59 6.94
N THR A 619 7.46 -21.08 5.87
CA THR A 619 8.75 -20.57 5.35
C THR A 619 8.66 -19.09 4.99
N THR A 620 7.56 -18.70 4.35
CA THR A 620 7.38 -17.29 4.00
C THR A 620 7.07 -16.43 5.23
N GLY A 621 6.37 -16.94 6.25
CA GLY A 621 6.19 -16.24 7.53
C GLY A 621 7.53 -15.82 8.17
N VAL A 622 8.54 -16.69 8.05
CA VAL A 622 9.92 -16.44 8.50
C VAL A 622 10.64 -15.42 7.59
N GLU A 623 10.55 -15.56 6.26
CA GLU A 623 11.14 -14.61 5.31
C GLU A 623 10.51 -13.19 5.40
N LEU A 624 9.21 -13.13 5.71
CA LEU A 624 8.46 -11.91 5.98
C LEU A 624 8.96 -11.20 7.23
N ALA A 625 9.15 -11.93 8.33
CA ALA A 625 9.72 -11.37 9.55
C ALA A 625 11.14 -10.82 9.30
N ARG A 626 11.96 -11.51 8.50
CA ARG A 626 13.30 -11.06 8.10
C ARG A 626 13.25 -9.80 7.24
N LEU A 627 12.36 -9.72 6.25
CA LEU A 627 12.18 -8.54 5.40
C LEU A 627 11.71 -7.32 6.20
N ALA A 628 10.73 -7.50 7.10
CA ALA A 628 10.21 -6.44 7.94
C ALA A 628 11.26 -5.90 8.92
N GLN A 629 12.03 -6.79 9.55
CA GLN A 629 13.14 -6.41 10.41
C GLN A 629 14.23 -5.64 9.64
N ARG A 630 14.55 -6.02 8.41
CA ARG A 630 15.48 -5.30 7.53
C ARG A 630 14.98 -3.89 7.21
N HIS A 631 13.70 -3.74 6.85
CA HIS A 631 13.10 -2.44 6.50
C HIS A 631 12.95 -1.50 7.71
N GLN A 632 12.58 -2.04 8.88
CA GLN A 632 12.48 -1.26 10.12
C GLN A 632 13.85 -0.75 10.58
N ARG A 633 14.91 -1.55 10.39
CA ARG A 633 16.30 -1.12 10.62
C ARG A 633 16.70 -0.02 9.62
N ALA A 634 16.41 -0.19 8.33
CA ALA A 634 16.71 0.81 7.31
C ALA A 634 16.06 2.19 7.58
N ARG A 635 14.76 2.23 7.93
CA ARG A 635 14.03 3.49 8.23
C ARG A 635 14.59 4.27 9.42
N ARG A 636 15.03 3.58 10.47
CA ARG A 636 15.63 4.23 11.65
C ARG A 636 16.98 4.86 11.33
N THR A 637 17.80 4.16 10.55
CA THR A 637 19.09 4.65 10.08
C THR A 637 18.93 5.86 9.16
N ASP A 638 17.92 5.84 8.27
CA ASP A 638 17.70 6.91 7.30
C ASP A 638 17.18 8.21 7.93
N ARG A 639 16.29 8.14 8.94
CA ARG A 639 15.80 9.34 9.66
C ARG A 639 16.89 10.03 10.48
N ALA A 640 17.79 9.25 11.10
CA ALA A 640 18.93 9.79 11.83
C ALA A 640 19.92 10.48 10.88
N ARG A 641 20.27 9.81 9.77
CA ARG A 641 21.15 10.32 8.72
C ARG A 641 20.59 11.58 8.07
N ARG A 642 19.27 11.64 7.83
CA ARG A 642 18.57 12.81 7.29
C ARG A 642 18.67 14.03 8.21
N ARG A 643 18.41 13.87 9.52
CA ARG A 643 18.54 14.97 10.49
C ARG A 643 19.97 15.51 10.59
N GLU A 644 20.96 14.63 10.48
CA GLU A 644 22.37 15.02 10.47
C GLU A 644 22.76 15.79 9.20
N THR A 645 22.32 15.32 8.03
CA THR A 645 22.47 16.04 6.76
C THR A 645 21.79 17.41 6.79
N LEU A 646 20.58 17.51 7.35
CA LEU A 646 19.84 18.77 7.48
C LEU A 646 20.56 19.76 8.42
N ARG A 647 21.05 19.31 9.58
CA ARG A 647 21.90 20.15 10.45
C ARG A 647 23.14 20.66 9.73
N GLY A 648 23.80 19.79 8.97
CA GLY A 648 24.98 20.16 8.20
C GLY A 648 24.70 21.16 7.08
N ALA A 649 23.51 21.14 6.49
CA ALA A 649 23.08 22.11 5.48
C ALA A 649 22.71 23.46 6.10
N ILE A 650 21.95 23.44 7.21
CA ILE A 650 21.55 24.65 7.96
C ILE A 650 22.77 25.38 8.54
N ALA A 651 23.74 24.65 9.13
CA ALA A 651 24.96 25.23 9.66
C ALA A 651 25.88 25.87 8.58
N ARG A 652 25.64 25.58 7.30
CA ARG A 652 26.38 26.12 6.16
C ARG A 652 25.59 27.18 5.38
N ASP A 653 24.50 27.67 5.95
CA ASP A 653 23.57 28.66 5.35
C ASP A 653 23.11 28.28 3.93
N ARG A 654 22.98 26.97 3.67
CA ARG A 654 22.54 26.45 2.38
C ARG A 654 21.02 26.37 2.35
N LEU A 655 20.42 26.98 1.33
CA LEU A 655 19.00 26.84 1.01
C LEU A 655 18.59 25.36 0.99
N VAL A 656 17.76 24.95 1.96
CA VAL A 656 17.27 23.57 2.05
C VAL A 656 16.17 23.38 1.01
N ARG A 657 16.51 22.76 -0.13
CA ARG A 657 15.54 22.35 -1.16
C ARG A 657 15.01 20.96 -0.87
N LEU A 658 13.75 20.87 -0.45
CA LEU A 658 13.07 19.59 -0.28
C LEU A 658 12.37 19.21 -1.59
N ARG A 659 12.72 18.02 -2.12
CA ARG A 659 12.10 17.46 -3.33
C ARG A 659 11.22 16.28 -2.95
N ALA A 660 9.92 16.37 -3.21
CA ALA A 660 8.98 15.26 -3.04
C ALA A 660 8.48 14.78 -4.40
N THR A 661 8.52 13.45 -4.63
CA THR A 661 8.00 12.79 -5.84
C THR A 661 6.98 11.71 -5.48
N GLY A 662 5.81 11.69 -6.14
CA GLY A 662 4.77 10.65 -5.92
C GLY A 662 4.23 10.60 -4.48
N ASP A 663 4.00 9.39 -3.95
CA ASP A 663 3.55 9.15 -2.55
C ASP A 663 4.54 9.69 -1.49
N GLY A 664 5.76 10.08 -1.90
CA GLY A 664 6.76 10.75 -1.07
C GLY A 664 6.35 12.14 -0.56
N ALA A 665 5.22 12.70 -1.04
CA ALA A 665 4.61 13.89 -0.43
C ALA A 665 4.24 13.68 1.05
N ARG A 666 3.97 12.44 1.50
CA ARG A 666 3.71 12.13 2.91
C ARG A 666 4.95 12.12 3.81
N LEU A 667 6.14 12.02 3.22
CA LEU A 667 7.41 12.14 3.95
C LEU A 667 7.84 13.60 4.12
N LEU A 668 7.20 14.53 3.40
CA LEU A 668 7.50 15.95 3.46
C LEU A 668 7.11 16.59 4.80
N PRO A 669 5.94 16.29 5.43
CA PRO A 669 5.62 16.75 6.78
C PRO A 669 6.71 16.41 7.80
N ASP A 670 7.19 15.16 7.83
CA ASP A 670 8.30 14.74 8.70
C ASP A 670 9.60 15.52 8.44
N ALA A 671 9.91 15.82 7.17
CA ALA A 671 11.10 16.60 6.81
C ALA A 671 10.94 18.10 7.13
N LEU A 672 9.73 18.65 6.99
CA LEU A 672 9.38 20.02 7.37
C LEU A 672 9.38 20.18 8.89
N ASP A 673 8.86 19.21 9.63
CA ASP A 673 8.92 19.16 11.10
C ASP A 673 10.37 19.00 11.58
N ASP A 674 11.18 18.19 10.89
CA ASP A 674 12.62 18.07 11.14
C ASP A 674 13.34 19.42 10.87
N CYS A 675 12.95 20.20 9.84
CA CYS A 675 13.50 21.54 9.57
C CYS A 675 13.02 22.60 10.58
N ALA A 676 11.73 22.57 10.93
CA ALA A 676 11.12 23.47 11.90
C ALA A 676 11.71 23.27 13.31
N ALA A 677 11.93 22.01 13.72
CA ALA A 677 12.63 21.67 14.96
C ALA A 677 14.10 22.12 14.97
N LEU A 678 14.67 22.41 13.80
CA LEU A 678 16.01 22.98 13.63
C LEU A 678 15.99 24.50 13.38
N GLY A 679 14.81 25.15 13.45
CA GLY A 679 14.65 26.60 13.34
C GLY A 679 14.79 27.17 11.92
N HIS A 680 14.58 26.36 10.87
CA HIS A 680 14.83 26.77 9.49
C HIS A 680 13.60 26.58 8.59
N ALA A 681 13.27 27.60 7.79
CA ALA A 681 12.18 27.56 6.80
C ALA A 681 12.73 27.17 5.41
N PRO A 682 12.38 25.99 4.85
CA PRO A 682 12.94 25.56 3.59
C PRO A 682 12.19 26.14 2.38
N ARG A 683 12.87 26.21 1.23
CA ARG A 683 12.24 26.43 -0.08
C ARG A 683 11.91 25.07 -0.69
N VAL A 684 10.67 24.84 -1.08
CA VAL A 684 10.20 23.49 -1.44
C VAL A 684 9.97 23.35 -2.94
N GLU A 685 10.52 22.31 -3.54
CA GLU A 685 10.24 21.89 -4.91
C GLU A 685 9.33 20.65 -4.87
N LEU A 686 8.07 20.81 -5.24
CA LEU A 686 7.02 19.80 -5.14
C LEU A 686 6.69 19.21 -6.52
N LYS A 687 6.98 17.91 -6.70
CA LYS A 687 6.65 17.17 -7.93
C LYS A 687 5.58 16.10 -7.65
N LEU A 688 4.34 16.44 -7.91
CA LEU A 688 3.15 15.65 -7.59
C LEU A 688 2.64 14.89 -8.82
N ARG A 689 2.32 13.60 -8.64
CA ARG A 689 1.72 12.74 -9.68
C ARG A 689 0.23 12.44 -9.45
N ARG A 690 -0.34 12.86 -8.31
CA ARG A 690 -1.76 12.77 -7.92
C ARG A 690 -2.16 14.00 -7.09
N PHE A 691 -3.46 14.19 -6.86
CA PHE A 691 -4.11 15.35 -6.23
C PHE A 691 -3.31 15.98 -5.08
N VAL A 692 -3.36 17.31 -5.01
CA VAL A 692 -2.90 18.05 -3.84
C VAL A 692 -4.02 17.98 -2.80
N GLU A 693 -3.81 17.36 -1.65
CA GLU A 693 -4.83 17.40 -0.60
C GLU A 693 -4.96 18.83 -0.04
N PRO A 694 -6.17 19.37 0.18
CA PRO A 694 -6.37 20.71 0.75
C PRO A 694 -5.61 20.90 2.06
N ASP A 695 -5.58 19.87 2.90
CA ASP A 695 -4.86 19.84 4.18
C ASP A 695 -3.34 19.93 4.00
N PHE A 696 -2.78 19.38 2.92
CA PHE A 696 -1.35 19.46 2.62
C PHE A 696 -0.95 20.90 2.27
N LEU A 697 -1.76 21.61 1.48
CA LEU A 697 -1.52 23.01 1.14
C LEU A 697 -1.69 23.91 2.36
N ALA A 698 -2.75 23.70 3.15
CA ALA A 698 -3.00 24.44 4.38
C ALA A 698 -1.89 24.24 5.43
N HIS A 699 -1.27 23.04 5.49
CA HIS A 699 -0.23 22.73 6.47
C HIS A 699 1.19 23.08 6.01
N ALA A 700 1.51 22.89 4.72
CA ALA A 700 2.86 23.07 4.19
C ALA A 700 3.15 24.50 3.71
N LEU A 701 2.22 25.18 3.02
CA LEU A 701 2.44 26.54 2.46
C LEU A 701 2.78 27.61 3.51
N PRO A 702 2.21 27.59 4.74
CA PRO A 702 2.60 28.55 5.76
C PRO A 702 4.05 28.37 6.23
N ARG A 703 4.61 27.15 6.13
CA ARG A 703 5.91 26.74 6.71
C ARG A 703 7.09 26.81 5.74
N VAL A 704 6.88 27.34 4.53
CA VAL A 704 7.87 27.37 3.45
C VAL A 704 7.99 28.77 2.84
N GLU A 705 9.19 29.09 2.31
CA GLU A 705 9.49 30.41 1.71
C GLU A 705 9.08 30.52 0.23
N GLY A 706 8.83 29.39 -0.44
CA GLY A 706 8.39 29.35 -1.82
C GLY A 706 8.18 27.93 -2.32
N VAL A 707 7.26 27.77 -3.26
CA VAL A 707 6.84 26.47 -3.82
C VAL A 707 7.02 26.45 -5.33
N GLU A 708 7.73 25.44 -5.84
CA GLU A 708 7.67 25.04 -7.25
C GLU A 708 6.72 23.85 -7.37
N LEU A 709 5.66 23.95 -8.16
CA LEU A 709 4.60 22.94 -8.23
C LEU A 709 4.61 22.29 -9.61
N VAL A 710 4.86 20.98 -9.66
CA VAL A 710 4.93 20.20 -10.89
C VAL A 710 3.90 19.07 -10.76
N HIS A 711 2.75 19.19 -11.39
CA HIS A 711 1.56 18.41 -11.10
C HIS A 711 0.97 17.74 -12.35
N GLY A 712 0.55 16.47 -12.26
CA GLY A 712 -0.22 15.80 -13.32
C GLY A 712 -1.67 15.50 -12.93
N VAL A 713 -2.64 16.00 -13.71
CA VAL A 713 -4.10 15.93 -13.47
C VAL A 713 -4.78 15.01 -14.49
N PRO A 714 -5.55 13.98 -14.15
CA PRO A 714 -6.44 13.33 -15.13
C PRO A 714 -7.46 14.32 -15.70
N HIS A 715 -7.76 14.29 -17.00
CA HIS A 715 -8.69 15.25 -17.63
C HIS A 715 -10.03 15.37 -16.88
N ALA A 716 -10.61 14.25 -16.45
CA ALA A 716 -11.87 14.20 -15.70
C ALA A 716 -11.82 14.88 -14.31
N ALA A 717 -10.62 15.21 -13.82
CA ALA A 717 -10.37 15.79 -12.49
C ALA A 717 -9.94 17.27 -12.54
N ALA A 718 -9.76 17.85 -13.72
CA ALA A 718 -9.37 19.25 -13.89
C ALA A 718 -10.41 20.20 -13.25
N GLY A 719 -11.70 19.90 -13.45
CA GLY A 719 -12.85 20.58 -12.83
C GLY A 719 -12.76 20.74 -11.31
N ALA A 720 -12.48 19.64 -10.60
CA ALA A 720 -12.37 19.64 -9.14
C ALA A 720 -11.13 20.38 -8.63
N LEU A 721 -10.00 20.26 -9.34
CA LEU A 721 -8.80 21.05 -9.05
C LEU A 721 -9.06 22.55 -9.24
N PHE A 722 -9.89 22.95 -10.21
CA PHE A 722 -10.29 24.36 -10.41
C PHE A 722 -11.08 24.92 -9.25
N GLY A 723 -12.01 24.13 -8.68
CA GLY A 723 -12.72 24.51 -7.46
C GLY A 723 -11.76 24.73 -6.30
N GLN A 724 -10.88 23.76 -6.06
CA GLN A 724 -9.94 23.77 -4.93
C GLN A 724 -8.91 24.90 -5.01
N LEU A 725 -8.34 25.18 -6.20
CA LEU A 725 -7.37 26.26 -6.35
C LEU A 725 -7.99 27.66 -6.16
N ARG A 726 -9.30 27.83 -6.39
CA ARG A 726 -10.01 29.10 -6.15
C ARG A 726 -10.34 29.34 -4.68
N GLU A 727 -10.34 28.31 -3.85
CA GLU A 727 -10.57 28.41 -2.41
C GLU A 727 -9.30 28.70 -1.59
N ILE A 728 -8.12 28.66 -2.22
CA ILE A 728 -6.85 28.98 -1.54
C ILE A 728 -6.72 30.50 -1.41
N PRO A 729 -6.41 31.04 -0.21
CA PRO A 729 -6.19 32.47 -0.02
C PRO A 729 -5.06 33.04 -0.90
N ASP A 730 -5.26 34.22 -1.47
CA ASP A 730 -4.31 34.86 -2.40
C ASP A 730 -2.88 35.00 -1.85
N ALA A 731 -2.74 35.28 -0.55
CA ALA A 731 -1.45 35.38 0.13
C ALA A 731 -0.66 34.05 0.17
N ALA A 732 -1.36 32.91 0.16
CA ALA A 732 -0.74 31.59 0.12
C ALA A 732 -0.34 31.18 -1.30
N LEU A 733 -1.14 31.55 -2.31
CA LEU A 733 -0.85 31.31 -3.73
C LEU A 733 0.33 32.15 -4.25
N ALA A 734 0.55 33.36 -3.72
CA ALA A 734 1.68 34.22 -4.07
C ALA A 734 3.07 33.58 -3.82
N LYS A 735 3.13 32.54 -2.97
CA LYS A 735 4.37 31.78 -2.72
C LYS A 735 4.68 30.74 -3.81
N VAL A 736 3.75 30.47 -4.73
CA VAL A 736 3.91 29.51 -5.84
C VAL A 736 4.60 30.19 -7.02
N ARG A 737 5.87 29.85 -7.27
CA ARG A 737 6.70 30.52 -8.29
C ARG A 737 6.62 29.89 -9.68
N THR A 738 6.21 28.63 -9.79
CA THR A 738 6.09 27.92 -11.08
C THR A 738 5.07 26.80 -10.94
N LEU A 739 4.18 26.63 -11.93
CA LEU A 739 3.15 25.59 -11.95
C LEU A 739 3.21 24.82 -13.29
N ARG A 740 3.74 23.60 -13.29
CA ARG A 740 3.74 22.73 -14.49
C ARG A 740 2.56 21.75 -14.41
N LEU A 741 1.68 21.70 -15.41
CA LEU A 741 0.47 20.87 -15.40
C LEU A 741 0.56 19.75 -16.46
N PHE A 742 0.39 18.49 -16.04
CA PHE A 742 0.35 17.33 -16.94
C PHE A 742 -1.05 16.72 -16.98
N LEU A 743 -1.88 17.03 -17.97
CA LEU A 743 -3.18 16.35 -18.11
C LEU A 743 -2.97 14.89 -18.52
N THR A 744 -3.42 13.92 -17.71
CA THR A 744 -3.39 12.49 -18.05
C THR A 744 -4.71 12.08 -18.73
N PRO A 745 -4.69 11.25 -19.80
CA PRO A 745 -5.90 10.84 -20.48
C PRO A 745 -6.79 9.98 -19.57
N ALA A 746 -8.09 10.28 -19.49
CA ALA A 746 -9.08 9.38 -18.94
C ALA A 746 -9.77 8.66 -20.10
N ALA A 747 -9.34 7.42 -20.38
CA ALA A 747 -9.85 6.54 -21.45
C ALA A 747 -9.72 7.09 -22.89
N HIS A 748 -9.64 6.18 -23.86
CA HIS A 748 -9.53 6.45 -25.29
C HIS A 748 -10.84 7.03 -25.86
N ASP A 749 -11.20 8.26 -25.49
CA ASP A 749 -12.34 8.99 -26.07
C ASP A 749 -11.90 10.38 -26.56
N ASP A 750 -11.79 10.53 -27.88
CA ASP A 750 -11.37 11.78 -28.53
C ASP A 750 -12.39 12.92 -28.39
N ARG A 751 -13.65 12.63 -28.03
CA ARG A 751 -14.68 13.65 -27.78
C ARG A 751 -14.46 14.37 -26.45
N ILE A 752 -13.93 13.67 -25.44
CA ILE A 752 -13.63 14.23 -24.12
C ILE A 752 -12.51 15.26 -24.24
N ALA A 753 -11.46 14.95 -25.01
CA ALA A 753 -10.28 15.81 -25.13
C ALA A 753 -10.49 17.13 -25.88
N ALA A 754 -11.51 17.22 -26.75
CA ALA A 754 -11.91 18.49 -27.39
C ALA A 754 -12.60 19.44 -26.39
N GLY A 755 -13.26 18.91 -25.35
CA GLY A 755 -13.97 19.69 -24.33
C GLY A 755 -13.06 20.44 -23.33
N ALA A 756 -11.82 19.97 -23.08
CA ALA A 756 -10.89 20.62 -22.12
C ALA A 756 -10.10 21.83 -22.66
N VAL A 757 -10.16 22.10 -23.96
CA VAL A 757 -9.34 23.13 -24.60
C VAL A 757 -9.62 24.55 -24.03
N PRO A 758 -10.89 24.96 -23.79
CA PRO A 758 -11.20 26.27 -23.19
C PRO A 758 -10.68 26.42 -21.75
N GLU A 759 -10.70 25.35 -20.97
CA GLU A 759 -10.34 25.33 -19.55
C GLU A 759 -8.81 25.40 -19.35
N ALA A 760 -8.04 24.75 -20.23
CA ALA A 760 -6.60 24.90 -20.29
C ALA A 760 -6.17 26.34 -20.66
N HIS A 761 -6.91 27.02 -21.54
CA HIS A 761 -6.72 28.43 -21.84
C HIS A 761 -7.07 29.36 -20.66
N ALA A 762 -8.06 29.02 -19.83
CA ALA A 762 -8.43 29.78 -18.64
C ALA A 762 -7.35 29.73 -17.55
N LEU A 763 -6.76 28.54 -17.30
CA LEU A 763 -5.62 28.36 -16.40
C LEU A 763 -4.41 29.19 -16.82
N ARG A 764 -4.05 29.15 -18.11
CA ARG A 764 -2.91 29.91 -18.64
C ARG A 764 -3.11 31.41 -18.39
N ARG A 765 -4.33 31.93 -18.55
CA ARG A 765 -4.67 33.33 -18.26
C ARG A 765 -4.62 33.66 -16.75
N LEU A 766 -5.18 32.80 -15.90
CA LEU A 766 -5.22 33.00 -14.44
C LEU A 766 -3.81 33.07 -13.82
N PHE A 767 -2.90 32.21 -14.26
CA PHE A 767 -1.53 32.12 -13.72
C PHE A 767 -0.53 33.05 -14.41
N ALA A 768 -0.73 33.39 -15.69
CA ALA A 768 0.08 34.39 -16.39
C ALA A 768 -0.09 35.80 -15.77
N ALA A 769 -1.31 36.17 -15.38
CA ALA A 769 -1.58 37.42 -14.66
C ALA A 769 -0.89 37.50 -13.27
N ARG A 770 -0.35 36.38 -12.78
CA ARG A 770 0.24 36.22 -11.44
C ARG A 770 1.72 35.81 -11.47
N GLY A 771 2.37 35.86 -12.64
CA GLY A 771 3.82 35.64 -12.79
C GLY A 771 4.27 34.17 -12.78
N ALA A 772 3.37 33.19 -12.86
CA ALA A 772 3.71 31.77 -12.88
C ALA A 772 3.79 31.21 -14.31
N VAL A 773 4.85 30.44 -14.61
CA VAL A 773 5.02 29.75 -15.90
C VAL A 773 4.21 28.46 -15.91
N VAL A 774 3.25 28.35 -16.86
CA VAL A 774 2.40 27.16 -17.08
C VAL A 774 2.91 26.35 -18.28
N VAL A 775 3.17 25.06 -18.07
CA VAL A 775 3.61 24.12 -19.13
C VAL A 775 2.54 23.02 -19.31
N PRO A 776 1.91 22.86 -20.49
CA PRO A 776 0.90 21.84 -20.77
C PRO A 776 1.49 20.46 -21.10
N PRO A 777 0.72 19.35 -21.00
CA PRO A 777 1.20 18.01 -21.34
C PRO A 777 1.33 17.78 -22.86
N PRO A 778 2.15 16.81 -23.30
CA PRO A 778 2.30 16.43 -24.71
C PRO A 778 0.99 16.08 -25.42
N GLU A 779 0.02 15.50 -24.72
CA GLU A 779 -1.28 15.08 -25.26
C GLU A 779 -2.26 16.24 -25.46
N LEU A 780 -2.00 17.42 -24.86
CA LEU A 780 -2.67 18.69 -25.19
C LEU A 780 -1.92 19.46 -26.27
N MET A 781 -0.65 19.13 -26.54
CA MET A 781 0.10 19.72 -27.65
C MET A 781 -0.55 19.43 -29.01
N ARG A 782 -1.43 18.43 -29.10
CA ARG A 782 -2.25 18.17 -30.31
C ARG A 782 -3.36 19.19 -30.56
N TYR A 783 -3.77 19.94 -29.53
CA TYR A 783 -4.78 21.02 -29.63
C TYR A 783 -4.17 22.42 -29.58
N LEU A 784 -2.91 22.51 -29.14
CA LEU A 784 -2.09 23.69 -29.34
C LEU A 784 -1.49 23.57 -30.74
N SER A 785 -2.16 24.19 -31.71
CA SER A 785 -1.83 24.22 -33.14
C SER A 785 -0.46 24.81 -33.50
N GLU A 786 0.47 24.89 -32.55
CA GLU A 786 1.76 25.54 -32.72
C GLU A 786 2.88 24.53 -32.46
N LEU A 787 3.74 24.39 -33.48
CA LEU A 787 4.97 23.59 -33.51
C LEU A 787 5.67 23.59 -32.14
N PRO A 788 6.21 22.46 -31.63
CA PRO A 788 7.15 22.53 -30.53
C PRO A 788 8.30 23.45 -30.94
N ALA A 789 8.53 24.51 -30.18
CA ALA A 789 9.47 25.58 -30.51
C ALA A 789 10.94 25.13 -30.72
N GLY A 790 11.27 23.85 -30.48
CA GLY A 790 12.64 23.33 -30.43
C GLY A 790 12.91 21.94 -31.06
N GLY A 791 12.22 21.52 -32.13
CA GLY A 791 12.63 20.33 -32.93
C GLY A 791 12.52 18.94 -32.27
N PRO A 792 13.02 17.86 -32.91
CA PRO A 792 12.94 16.49 -32.39
C PRO A 792 13.86 16.27 -31.20
N GLN A 793 13.43 15.44 -30.24
CA GLN A 793 14.25 15.07 -29.06
C GLN A 793 15.04 13.78 -29.26
N THR A 794 14.64 12.97 -30.25
CA THR A 794 15.34 11.76 -30.63
C THR A 794 15.55 11.73 -32.14
N ALA A 795 16.76 11.43 -32.59
CA ALA A 795 17.03 11.18 -33.99
C ALA A 795 17.65 9.80 -34.17
N MET A 796 17.40 9.20 -35.32
CA MET A 796 18.04 8.00 -35.80
C MET A 796 18.78 8.36 -37.09
N ILE A 797 20.09 8.12 -37.15
CA ILE A 797 20.90 8.31 -38.35
C ILE A 797 21.48 6.96 -38.72
N GLU A 798 21.23 6.50 -39.95
CA GLU A 798 21.68 5.19 -40.42
C GLU A 798 23.14 5.25 -40.91
N PRO A 799 24.12 4.59 -40.25
CA PRO A 799 25.52 4.62 -40.70
C PRO A 799 25.75 3.78 -41.97
N THR A 800 24.93 2.74 -42.17
CA THR A 800 24.94 1.88 -43.36
C THR A 800 23.63 1.10 -43.40
N ASN A 801 23.15 0.81 -44.61
CA ASN A 801 21.99 -0.07 -44.84
C ASN A 801 22.41 -1.48 -45.26
N LEU A 802 23.71 -1.81 -45.17
CA LEU A 802 24.28 -3.13 -45.45
C LEU A 802 24.23 -4.01 -44.19
N CYS A 803 24.05 -5.32 -44.35
CA CYS A 803 24.06 -6.27 -43.24
C CYS A 803 24.66 -7.60 -43.69
N ASN A 804 25.28 -8.34 -42.76
CA ASN A 804 25.80 -9.68 -42.98
C ASN A 804 24.77 -10.80 -42.75
N LEU A 805 23.53 -10.48 -42.36
CA LEU A 805 22.49 -11.46 -42.05
C LEU A 805 21.25 -11.26 -42.94
N ALA A 806 20.60 -12.35 -43.31
CA ALA A 806 19.39 -12.36 -44.14
C ALA A 806 18.09 -12.50 -43.32
N CYS A 807 17.90 -11.64 -42.30
CA CYS A 807 16.79 -11.77 -41.35
C CYS A 807 15.40 -11.62 -42.05
N PRO A 808 14.44 -12.54 -41.86
CA PRO A 808 13.18 -12.59 -42.62
C PRO A 808 12.25 -11.36 -42.53
N THR A 809 12.34 -10.58 -41.46
CA THR A 809 11.51 -9.38 -41.26
C THR A 809 12.28 -8.08 -41.53
N CYS A 810 13.58 -8.15 -41.83
CA CYS A 810 14.42 -6.99 -42.05
C CYS A 810 14.45 -6.65 -43.55
N PRO A 811 14.11 -5.42 -43.97
CA PRO A 811 14.11 -5.06 -45.38
C PRO A 811 15.51 -5.10 -46.03
N THR A 812 16.58 -4.85 -45.27
CA THR A 812 17.96 -5.13 -45.74
C THR A 812 18.17 -6.63 -45.93
N GLY A 813 17.79 -7.45 -44.97
CA GLY A 813 17.99 -8.91 -45.00
C GLY A 813 17.16 -9.62 -46.09
N THR A 814 16.01 -9.07 -46.46
CA THR A 814 15.16 -9.59 -47.55
C THR A 814 15.47 -8.95 -48.91
N GLY A 815 16.44 -8.04 -48.99
CA GLY A 815 16.78 -7.33 -50.23
C GLY A 815 15.72 -6.34 -50.74
N LYS A 816 14.79 -5.88 -49.87
CA LYS A 816 13.77 -4.88 -50.22
C LYS A 816 14.37 -3.48 -50.38
N ILE A 817 15.48 -3.18 -49.68
CA ILE A 817 16.22 -1.92 -49.80
C ILE A 817 17.47 -2.15 -50.64
N LYS A 818 17.74 -1.23 -51.58
CA LYS A 818 18.96 -1.25 -52.40
C LYS A 818 20.20 -0.93 -51.57
N PRO A 819 21.30 -1.71 -51.70
CA PRO A 819 22.59 -1.38 -51.08
C PRO A 819 23.10 0.01 -51.49
N LEU A 820 23.55 0.79 -50.51
CA LEU A 820 24.14 2.13 -50.71
C LEU A 820 25.58 2.19 -50.16
N PRO A 821 26.41 3.14 -50.64
CA PRO A 821 27.69 3.47 -50.00
C PRO A 821 27.48 3.79 -48.52
N GLN A 822 28.42 3.38 -47.66
CA GLN A 822 28.34 3.66 -46.22
C GLN A 822 28.46 5.16 -45.95
N LEU A 823 27.79 5.64 -44.90
CA LEU A 823 27.82 7.06 -44.52
C LEU A 823 29.24 7.47 -44.11
N ALA A 824 29.75 8.58 -44.64
CA ALA A 824 31.01 9.17 -44.19
C ALA A 824 30.81 10.04 -42.94
N LEU A 825 31.82 10.21 -42.10
CA LEU A 825 31.76 11.09 -40.93
C LEU A 825 31.37 12.53 -41.28
N ALA A 826 31.89 13.05 -42.40
CA ALA A 826 31.58 14.41 -42.85
C ALA A 826 30.10 14.61 -43.20
N ASP A 827 29.46 13.59 -43.78
CA ASP A 827 28.02 13.63 -44.08
C ASP A 827 27.19 13.42 -42.81
N CYS A 828 27.66 12.59 -41.87
CA CYS A 828 27.05 12.45 -40.54
C CYS A 828 27.08 13.77 -39.76
N ASP A 829 28.20 14.49 -39.80
CA ASP A 829 28.33 15.84 -39.21
C ASP A 829 27.34 16.82 -39.85
N ARG A 830 27.25 16.84 -41.19
CA ARG A 830 26.28 17.67 -41.91
C ARG A 830 24.84 17.35 -41.47
N MET A 831 24.48 16.08 -41.36
CA MET A 831 23.16 15.66 -40.89
C MET A 831 22.88 16.05 -39.44
N LEU A 832 23.90 16.05 -38.57
CA LEU A 832 23.80 16.49 -37.17
C LEU A 832 23.69 18.02 -37.04
N GLY A 833 24.10 18.76 -38.06
CA GLY A 833 24.01 20.22 -38.16
C GLY A 833 22.60 20.75 -37.84
N GLY A 834 22.48 21.54 -36.77
CA GLY A 834 21.21 22.12 -36.32
C GLY A 834 20.29 21.18 -35.52
N LEU A 835 20.58 19.87 -35.47
CA LEU A 835 19.87 18.90 -34.63
C LEU A 835 20.41 18.85 -33.20
N VAL A 836 21.73 18.95 -33.05
CA VAL A 836 22.44 18.71 -31.78
C VAL A 836 21.86 19.46 -30.57
N PRO A 837 21.50 20.76 -30.64
CA PRO A 837 20.93 21.48 -29.48
C PRO A 837 19.58 20.94 -29.01
N LEU A 838 18.90 20.16 -29.86
CA LEU A 838 17.53 19.68 -29.69
C LEU A 838 17.50 18.22 -29.22
N LEU A 839 18.56 17.45 -29.53
CA LEU A 839 18.63 16.01 -29.28
C LEU A 839 18.97 15.67 -27.84
N ARG A 840 18.10 14.88 -27.21
CA ARG A 840 18.39 14.13 -25.99
C ARG A 840 18.98 12.76 -26.30
N ASN A 841 18.50 12.14 -27.38
CA ASN A 841 18.92 10.80 -27.78
C ASN A 841 19.30 10.79 -29.27
N LEU A 842 20.42 10.15 -29.59
CA LEU A 842 20.80 9.81 -30.95
C LEU A 842 20.98 8.30 -31.07
N ALA A 843 20.32 7.70 -32.04
CA ALA A 843 20.47 6.32 -32.44
C ALA A 843 21.30 6.25 -33.73
N LEU A 844 22.41 5.52 -33.71
CA LEU A 844 23.27 5.29 -34.88
C LEU A 844 23.05 3.88 -35.45
N TRP A 845 21.83 3.61 -35.92
CA TRP A 845 21.44 2.41 -36.67
C TRP A 845 20.10 2.67 -37.37
N ASN A 846 19.72 1.87 -38.35
CA ASN A 846 18.32 1.72 -38.77
C ASN A 846 18.10 0.26 -39.21
N TYR A 847 18.32 -0.07 -40.49
CA TYR A 847 18.11 -1.43 -41.00
C TYR A 847 19.41 -2.21 -41.23
N GLY A 848 20.52 -1.52 -41.55
CA GLY A 848 21.82 -2.17 -41.67
C GLY A 848 22.52 -2.50 -40.34
N GLU A 849 23.63 -3.22 -40.44
CA GLU A 849 24.53 -3.52 -39.32
C GLU A 849 25.54 -2.37 -39.16
N PRO A 850 25.37 -1.48 -38.16
CA PRO A 850 26.13 -0.23 -38.09
C PRO A 850 27.63 -0.47 -37.92
N VAL A 851 28.04 -1.56 -37.27
CA VAL A 851 29.47 -1.85 -37.00
C VAL A 851 30.26 -2.26 -38.25
N LEU A 852 29.57 -2.46 -39.39
CA LEU A 852 30.24 -2.59 -40.68
C LEU A 852 30.81 -1.25 -41.16
N ASN A 853 30.30 -0.12 -40.69
CA ASN A 853 30.86 1.19 -40.99
C ASN A 853 32.08 1.43 -40.10
N ARG A 854 33.27 1.54 -40.72
CA ARG A 854 34.54 1.72 -40.00
C ARG A 854 34.65 3.06 -39.27
N GLU A 855 33.90 4.06 -39.69
CA GLU A 855 33.88 5.40 -39.10
C GLU A 855 32.86 5.52 -37.95
N LEU A 856 32.07 4.48 -37.64
CA LEU A 856 31.07 4.52 -36.57
C LEU A 856 31.63 4.99 -35.21
N PRO A 857 32.79 4.50 -34.71
CA PRO A 857 33.38 5.03 -33.47
C PRO A 857 33.66 6.53 -33.52
N ALA A 858 34.13 7.04 -34.67
CA ALA A 858 34.39 8.45 -34.88
C ALA A 858 33.08 9.26 -34.91
N MET A 859 32.02 8.73 -35.53
CA MET A 859 30.68 9.35 -35.52
C MET A 859 30.11 9.47 -34.10
N ILE A 860 30.27 8.43 -33.27
CA ILE A 860 29.86 8.46 -31.86
C ILE A 860 30.65 9.55 -31.12
N ALA A 861 31.97 9.53 -31.22
CA ALA A 861 32.84 10.50 -30.55
C ALA A 861 32.49 11.94 -30.98
N HIS A 862 32.26 12.16 -32.27
CA HIS A 862 31.84 13.44 -32.83
C HIS A 862 30.49 13.90 -32.26
N ALA A 863 29.48 13.04 -32.25
CA ALA A 863 28.17 13.36 -31.66
C ALA A 863 28.28 13.70 -30.15
N LYS A 864 29.13 12.99 -29.40
CA LYS A 864 29.39 13.29 -27.99
C LYS A 864 30.09 14.64 -27.81
N GLN A 865 31.10 14.94 -28.63
CA GLN A 865 31.80 16.23 -28.62
C GLN A 865 30.88 17.39 -28.98
N ALA A 866 29.95 17.17 -29.92
CA ALA A 866 28.94 18.15 -30.30
C ALA A 866 27.93 18.43 -29.16
N GLY A 867 27.83 17.56 -28.15
CA GLY A 867 26.98 17.78 -26.97
C GLY A 867 25.71 16.93 -26.91
N VAL A 868 25.60 15.88 -27.72
CA VAL A 868 24.45 14.96 -27.68
C VAL A 868 24.40 14.23 -26.34
N GLY A 869 23.23 14.29 -25.68
CA GLY A 869 23.02 13.76 -24.34
C GLY A 869 23.30 12.25 -24.22
N VAL A 870 22.61 11.44 -25.03
CA VAL A 870 22.73 9.98 -25.04
C VAL A 870 22.90 9.47 -26.47
N VAL A 871 23.99 8.75 -26.75
CA VAL A 871 24.23 8.07 -28.04
C VAL A 871 24.06 6.57 -27.88
N LYS A 872 23.34 5.94 -28.80
CA LYS A 872 22.97 4.52 -28.76
C LYS A 872 23.32 3.83 -30.07
N VAL A 873 23.71 2.56 -30.00
CA VAL A 873 23.94 1.67 -31.15
C VAL A 873 23.24 0.33 -30.91
N SER A 874 22.67 -0.27 -31.97
CA SER A 874 22.15 -1.64 -31.95
C SER A 874 22.90 -2.50 -32.97
N SER A 875 23.42 -3.65 -32.57
CA SER A 875 24.24 -4.53 -33.41
C SER A 875 23.82 -6.00 -33.28
N ASN A 876 24.05 -6.77 -34.34
CA ASN A 876 23.95 -8.22 -34.39
C ASN A 876 25.20 -8.94 -33.85
N VAL A 877 26.19 -8.19 -33.34
CA VAL A 877 27.34 -8.65 -32.54
C VAL A 877 28.48 -9.33 -33.32
N HIS A 878 28.29 -9.75 -34.57
CA HIS A 878 29.26 -10.61 -35.28
C HIS A 878 30.67 -10.02 -35.41
N PHE A 879 30.82 -8.70 -35.37
CA PHE A 879 32.10 -8.01 -35.53
C PHE A 879 32.49 -7.17 -34.29
N LEU A 880 31.95 -7.52 -33.12
CA LEU A 880 32.19 -6.80 -31.86
C LEU A 880 33.29 -7.41 -30.98
N ASP A 881 34.08 -8.33 -31.50
CA ASP A 881 35.29 -8.83 -30.87
C ASP A 881 36.53 -7.99 -31.28
N GLY A 882 37.58 -8.03 -30.43
CA GLY A 882 38.88 -7.44 -30.75
C GLY A 882 38.87 -5.92 -30.95
N GLU A 883 39.52 -5.45 -32.02
CA GLU A 883 39.77 -4.03 -32.28
C GLU A 883 38.47 -3.22 -32.45
N ARG A 884 37.47 -3.76 -33.15
CA ARG A 884 36.20 -3.06 -33.42
C ARG A 884 35.36 -2.90 -32.16
N GLY A 885 35.25 -3.96 -31.36
CA GLY A 885 34.58 -3.89 -30.07
C GLY A 885 35.29 -2.92 -29.14
N ARG A 886 36.63 -2.91 -29.15
CA ARG A 886 37.41 -1.97 -28.35
C ARG A 886 37.20 -0.51 -28.78
N ALA A 887 37.25 -0.22 -30.07
CA ALA A 887 37.00 1.12 -30.60
C ALA A 887 35.61 1.65 -30.21
N LEU A 888 34.59 0.77 -30.15
CA LEU A 888 33.26 1.16 -29.68
C LEU A 888 33.20 1.45 -28.18
N LEU A 889 33.90 0.67 -27.34
CA LEU A 889 34.00 0.97 -25.90
C LEU A 889 34.70 2.32 -25.65
N ASP A 890 35.73 2.64 -26.44
CA ASP A 890 36.50 3.88 -26.31
C ASP A 890 35.81 5.11 -26.95
N SER A 891 34.77 4.91 -27.76
CA SER A 891 34.09 5.97 -28.54
C SER A 891 33.27 6.97 -27.72
N GLY A 892 32.99 6.69 -26.45
CA GLY A 892 32.07 7.48 -25.61
C GLY A 892 30.59 7.10 -25.75
N LEU A 893 30.30 5.93 -26.33
CA LEU A 893 28.96 5.37 -26.48
C LEU A 893 28.25 5.22 -25.11
N ASP A 894 26.96 5.59 -25.04
CA ASP A 894 26.20 5.50 -23.79
C ASP A 894 25.45 4.18 -23.65
N VAL A 895 24.86 3.66 -24.73
CA VAL A 895 24.10 2.39 -24.74
C VAL A 895 24.46 1.56 -25.97
N LEU A 896 24.78 0.29 -25.75
CA LEU A 896 25.02 -0.70 -26.79
C LEU A 896 24.00 -1.83 -26.66
N ILE A 897 23.15 -1.96 -27.67
CA ILE A 897 22.12 -3.00 -27.75
C ILE A 897 22.68 -4.17 -28.58
N LEU A 898 22.71 -5.36 -27.99
CA LEU A 898 23.21 -6.59 -28.60
C LEU A 898 22.02 -7.48 -28.95
N SER A 899 21.68 -7.59 -30.23
CA SER A 899 20.51 -8.35 -30.65
C SER A 899 20.83 -9.83 -30.87
N VAL A 900 20.40 -10.68 -29.93
CA VAL A 900 20.65 -12.12 -29.91
C VAL A 900 19.33 -12.85 -29.71
N ASP A 901 18.80 -13.46 -30.78
CA ASP A 901 17.42 -13.96 -30.84
C ASP A 901 17.33 -15.50 -30.78
N GLY A 902 18.25 -16.13 -30.07
CA GLY A 902 18.28 -17.57 -29.82
C GLY A 902 19.40 -17.92 -28.83
N ALA A 903 19.24 -18.99 -28.08
CA ALA A 903 20.21 -19.51 -27.11
C ALA A 903 20.96 -20.76 -27.60
N SER A 904 20.67 -21.20 -28.83
CA SER A 904 21.34 -22.29 -29.53
C SER A 904 21.54 -21.91 -31.00
N GLN A 905 22.49 -22.55 -31.70
CA GLN A 905 22.74 -22.28 -33.13
C GLN A 905 21.46 -22.52 -33.96
N ALA A 906 20.79 -23.65 -33.78
CA ALA A 906 19.60 -24.04 -34.53
C ALA A 906 18.45 -23.03 -34.36
N THR A 907 18.19 -22.58 -33.12
CA THR A 907 17.16 -21.58 -32.86
C THR A 907 17.57 -20.19 -33.38
N TYR A 908 18.83 -19.81 -33.17
CA TYR A 908 19.36 -18.50 -33.58
C TYR A 908 19.30 -18.32 -35.10
N GLU A 909 19.77 -19.29 -35.87
CA GLU A 909 19.86 -19.21 -37.34
C GLU A 909 18.50 -19.23 -38.04
N THR A 910 17.45 -19.70 -37.34
CA THR A 910 16.06 -19.70 -37.85
C THR A 910 15.59 -18.28 -38.20
N PHE A 911 15.95 -17.30 -37.37
CA PHE A 911 15.65 -15.88 -37.62
C PHE A 911 16.88 -15.10 -38.09
N ARG A 912 18.02 -15.28 -37.43
CA ARG A 912 19.30 -14.63 -37.78
C ARG A 912 20.01 -15.46 -38.84
N LYS A 913 19.40 -15.58 -40.02
CA LYS A 913 19.94 -16.35 -41.16
C LYS A 913 21.38 -15.92 -41.46
N ASP A 914 22.23 -16.92 -41.70
CA ASP A 914 23.69 -16.80 -41.90
C ASP A 914 24.49 -16.38 -40.66
N GLY A 915 23.86 -16.44 -39.47
CA GLY A 915 24.48 -16.08 -38.21
C GLY A 915 25.20 -17.25 -37.52
N ASP A 916 26.32 -16.94 -36.84
CA ASP A 916 27.09 -17.87 -36.00
C ASP A 916 26.89 -17.51 -34.52
N PHE A 917 26.06 -18.29 -33.84
CA PHE A 917 25.74 -18.10 -32.43
C PHE A 917 26.97 -18.25 -31.53
N ALA A 918 27.88 -19.18 -31.84
CA ALA A 918 29.06 -19.42 -31.03
C ALA A 918 30.01 -18.21 -31.09
N ARG A 919 30.16 -17.61 -32.26
CA ARG A 919 30.90 -16.36 -32.45
C ARG A 919 30.25 -15.21 -31.68
N VAL A 920 28.93 -15.04 -31.81
CA VAL A 920 28.18 -14.00 -31.09
C VAL A 920 28.35 -14.17 -29.58
N ALA A 921 28.15 -15.37 -29.03
CA ALA A 921 28.30 -15.65 -27.61
C ALA A 921 29.71 -15.29 -27.09
N ARG A 922 30.77 -15.64 -27.85
CA ARG A 922 32.14 -15.26 -27.51
C ARG A 922 32.34 -13.75 -27.52
N ALA A 923 31.81 -13.05 -28.53
CA ALA A 923 31.92 -11.60 -28.63
C ALA A 923 31.17 -10.87 -27.51
N VAL A 924 29.95 -11.29 -27.13
CA VAL A 924 29.20 -10.72 -25.99
C VAL A 924 30.00 -10.89 -24.68
N ALA A 925 30.46 -12.11 -24.41
CA ALA A 925 31.22 -12.41 -23.19
C ALA A 925 32.53 -11.61 -23.14
N TRP A 926 33.25 -11.55 -24.25
CA TRP A 926 34.49 -10.78 -24.37
C TRP A 926 34.24 -9.29 -24.13
N LEU A 927 33.20 -8.70 -24.74
CA LEU A 927 32.91 -7.28 -24.62
C LEU A 927 32.56 -6.89 -23.18
N CYS A 928 31.76 -7.70 -22.50
CA CYS A 928 31.41 -7.47 -21.09
C CYS A 928 32.62 -7.63 -20.17
N ALA A 929 33.49 -8.61 -20.44
CA ALA A 929 34.73 -8.80 -19.71
C ALA A 929 35.72 -7.64 -19.94
N GLU A 930 35.85 -7.16 -21.18
CA GLU A 930 36.73 -6.06 -21.54
C GLU A 930 36.25 -4.72 -20.95
N LYS A 931 34.94 -4.43 -21.01
CA LYS A 931 34.34 -3.28 -20.31
C LYS A 931 34.67 -3.30 -18.81
N ARG A 932 34.54 -4.46 -18.15
CA ARG A 932 34.89 -4.64 -16.73
C ARG A 932 36.38 -4.45 -16.47
N ARG A 933 37.24 -5.04 -17.31
CA ARG A 933 38.70 -4.92 -17.20
C ARG A 933 39.16 -3.46 -17.29
N LEU A 934 38.49 -2.67 -18.13
CA LEU A 934 38.75 -1.24 -18.31
C LEU A 934 38.08 -0.35 -17.25
N GLY A 935 37.27 -0.92 -16.35
CA GLY A 935 36.57 -0.16 -15.31
C GLY A 935 35.52 0.83 -15.88
N LEU A 936 35.00 0.57 -17.08
CA LEU A 936 34.10 1.49 -17.76
C LEU A 936 32.67 1.35 -17.24
N ALA A 937 32.07 2.47 -16.83
CA ALA A 937 30.64 2.52 -16.48
C ALA A 937 29.73 2.52 -17.72
N ARG A 938 30.26 2.95 -18.88
CA ARG A 938 29.54 3.04 -20.17
C ARG A 938 30.37 2.40 -21.29
N PRO A 939 29.72 1.88 -22.35
CA PRO A 939 28.27 1.86 -22.58
C PRO A 939 27.53 0.89 -21.64
N ARG A 940 26.24 1.16 -21.40
CA ARG A 940 25.32 0.15 -20.87
C ARG A 940 25.07 -0.89 -21.97
N ILE A 941 25.45 -2.13 -21.72
CA ILE A 941 25.30 -3.26 -22.63
C ILE A 941 23.94 -3.92 -22.35
N GLU A 942 23.00 -3.74 -23.29
CA GLU A 942 21.66 -4.31 -23.24
C GLU A 942 21.55 -5.49 -24.22
N LEU A 943 21.37 -6.70 -23.71
CA LEU A 943 21.06 -7.86 -24.54
C LEU A 943 19.59 -7.79 -24.97
N GLN A 944 19.31 -7.75 -26.26
CA GLN A 944 17.97 -7.73 -26.80
C GLN A 944 17.61 -9.10 -27.36
N PHE A 945 16.45 -9.63 -26.94
CA PHE A 945 15.88 -10.88 -27.41
C PHE A 945 14.48 -10.63 -27.97
N ILE A 946 14.27 -10.84 -29.26
CA ILE A 946 12.96 -10.76 -29.91
C ILE A 946 12.28 -12.13 -29.73
N ALA A 947 11.25 -12.18 -28.89
CA ALA A 947 10.42 -13.35 -28.71
C ALA A 947 9.60 -13.64 -29.98
N MET A 948 9.74 -14.86 -30.46
CA MET A 948 9.13 -15.47 -31.63
C MET A 948 8.70 -16.90 -31.29
N ARG A 949 7.77 -17.46 -32.06
CA ARG A 949 7.25 -18.82 -31.83
C ARG A 949 8.35 -19.87 -31.66
N HIS A 950 9.38 -19.82 -32.50
CA HIS A 950 10.45 -20.80 -32.50
C HIS A 950 11.49 -20.60 -31.39
N ASN A 951 11.50 -19.46 -30.69
CA ASN A 951 12.51 -19.18 -29.66
C ASN A 951 11.93 -18.83 -28.28
N GLU A 952 10.61 -18.61 -28.15
CA GLU A 952 10.00 -18.16 -26.89
C GLU A 952 10.23 -19.11 -25.71
N HIS A 953 10.44 -20.40 -26.00
CA HIS A 953 10.76 -21.44 -25.03
C HIS A 953 12.19 -21.34 -24.48
N GLU A 954 13.12 -20.68 -25.20
CA GLU A 954 14.51 -20.47 -24.78
C GLU A 954 14.70 -19.24 -23.89
N LEU A 955 13.65 -18.47 -23.59
CA LEU A 955 13.74 -17.30 -22.70
C LEU A 955 14.40 -17.57 -21.33
N PRO A 956 14.10 -18.67 -20.61
CA PRO A 956 14.82 -19.01 -19.38
C PRO A 956 16.32 -19.22 -19.59
N GLU A 957 16.69 -19.83 -20.70
CA GLU A 957 18.09 -20.07 -21.07
C GLU A 957 18.79 -18.76 -21.46
N MET A 958 18.14 -17.90 -22.23
CA MET A 958 18.67 -16.58 -22.57
C MET A 958 18.92 -15.73 -21.32
N ARG A 959 18.04 -15.80 -20.30
CA ARG A 959 18.29 -15.16 -19.00
C ARG A 959 19.54 -15.69 -18.30
N ARG A 960 19.77 -17.01 -18.37
CA ARG A 960 20.97 -17.65 -17.82
C ARG A 960 22.23 -17.17 -18.54
N LEU A 961 22.21 -17.15 -19.87
CA LEU A 961 23.31 -16.64 -20.71
C LEU A 961 23.59 -15.16 -20.47
N ALA A 962 22.56 -14.31 -20.37
CA ALA A 962 22.70 -12.90 -20.06
C ALA A 962 23.48 -12.69 -18.74
N ARG A 963 23.13 -13.44 -17.69
CA ARG A 963 23.84 -13.40 -16.40
C ARG A 963 25.28 -13.90 -16.52
N ALA A 964 25.48 -15.01 -17.24
CA ALA A 964 26.79 -15.61 -17.41
C ALA A 964 27.75 -14.70 -18.18
N TRP A 965 27.29 -14.04 -19.24
CA TRP A 965 28.08 -13.07 -20.00
C TRP A 965 28.30 -11.77 -19.20
N GLY A 966 27.36 -11.45 -18.29
CA GLY A 966 27.41 -10.27 -17.43
C GLY A 966 27.05 -9.00 -18.19
N VAL A 967 25.99 -9.07 -18.99
CA VAL A 967 25.36 -7.89 -19.60
C VAL A 967 24.64 -7.06 -18.52
N ASP A 968 24.44 -5.76 -18.76
CA ASP A 968 23.82 -4.88 -17.76
C ASP A 968 22.30 -5.08 -17.70
N ALA A 969 21.65 -5.40 -18.82
CA ALA A 969 20.22 -5.66 -18.88
C ALA A 969 19.84 -6.64 -20.01
N LEU A 970 18.74 -7.36 -19.82
CA LEU A 970 18.07 -8.17 -20.85
C LEU A 970 16.75 -7.49 -21.23
N ARG A 971 16.58 -7.19 -22.52
CA ARG A 971 15.40 -6.55 -23.11
C ARG A 971 14.66 -7.54 -24.00
N ILE A 972 13.50 -7.98 -23.57
CA ILE A 972 12.64 -8.89 -24.35
C ILE A 972 11.75 -8.05 -25.25
N LYS A 973 11.85 -8.19 -26.56
CA LYS A 973 10.94 -7.57 -27.55
C LYS A 973 10.03 -8.61 -28.18
N THR A 974 9.06 -8.17 -28.95
CA THR A 974 8.11 -9.03 -29.67
C THR A 974 8.25 -8.77 -31.17
N VAL A 975 8.20 -9.81 -32.00
CA VAL A 975 8.33 -9.68 -33.45
C VAL A 975 7.18 -8.87 -34.07
N GLY A 976 7.50 -8.05 -35.08
CA GLY A 976 6.52 -7.52 -36.03
C GLY A 976 6.44 -8.45 -37.25
N ALA A 977 5.24 -8.93 -37.56
CA ALA A 977 4.96 -9.86 -38.64
C ALA A 977 3.87 -9.27 -39.54
N ASP A 978 4.26 -8.34 -40.40
CA ASP A 978 3.33 -7.55 -41.22
C ASP A 978 2.97 -8.26 -42.54
N ASP A 979 3.80 -9.23 -42.97
CA ASP A 979 3.61 -10.01 -44.19
C ASP A 979 3.21 -11.47 -43.88
N ALA A 980 2.41 -12.10 -44.75
CA ALA A 980 1.95 -13.49 -44.61
C ALA A 980 3.10 -14.49 -44.36
N ALA A 981 4.24 -14.29 -45.03
CA ALA A 981 5.44 -15.12 -44.90
C ALA A 981 6.08 -15.07 -43.50
N THR A 982 5.79 -14.04 -42.70
CA THR A 982 6.38 -13.82 -41.37
C THR A 982 5.43 -14.15 -40.22
N ARG A 983 4.16 -14.48 -40.51
CA ARG A 983 3.13 -14.80 -39.49
C ARG A 983 3.49 -16.01 -38.64
N GLY A 984 4.20 -16.99 -39.20
CA GLY A 984 4.71 -18.15 -38.45
C GLY A 984 5.66 -17.79 -37.31
N LEU A 985 6.24 -16.57 -37.32
CA LEU A 985 7.11 -16.08 -36.26
C LEU A 985 6.34 -15.58 -35.03
N VAL A 986 5.03 -15.29 -35.14
CA VAL A 986 4.21 -14.76 -34.04
C VAL A 986 4.18 -15.75 -32.86
N PRO A 987 4.62 -15.35 -31.65
CA PRO A 987 4.65 -16.20 -30.46
C PRO A 987 3.31 -16.88 -30.15
N ALA A 988 3.34 -18.11 -29.64
CA ALA A 988 2.15 -18.79 -29.14
C ALA A 988 1.67 -18.18 -27.81
N SER A 989 2.61 -17.66 -27.00
CA SER A 989 2.27 -16.96 -25.77
C SER A 989 1.58 -15.62 -26.04
N SER A 990 0.33 -15.48 -25.59
CA SER A 990 -0.42 -14.22 -25.65
C SER A 990 0.20 -13.08 -24.83
N LEU A 991 1.14 -13.39 -23.92
CA LEU A 991 1.91 -12.39 -23.17
C LEU A 991 3.09 -11.83 -23.97
N LEU A 992 3.61 -12.60 -24.92
CA LEU A 992 4.75 -12.26 -25.77
C LEU A 992 4.31 -11.92 -27.20
N SER A 993 3.04 -12.11 -27.54
CA SER A 993 2.47 -11.73 -28.81
C SER A 993 1.96 -10.30 -28.77
N ARG A 994 2.24 -9.54 -29.83
CA ARG A 994 1.51 -8.29 -30.11
C ARG A 994 0.18 -8.55 -30.82
N TYR A 995 -0.05 -9.69 -31.46
CA TYR A 995 -1.26 -10.05 -32.21
C TYR A 995 -2.26 -10.82 -31.31
N ALA A 996 -3.54 -10.82 -31.69
CA ALA A 996 -4.54 -11.71 -31.09
C ALA A 996 -4.24 -13.18 -31.45
N ALA A 997 -5.06 -14.10 -30.92
CA ALA A 997 -4.83 -15.53 -31.08
C ALA A 997 -4.89 -16.02 -32.55
N ASP A 998 -5.54 -15.24 -33.43
CA ASP A 998 -5.59 -15.49 -34.87
C ASP A 998 -4.26 -15.18 -35.59
N GLY A 999 -3.31 -14.50 -34.93
CA GLY A 999 -2.05 -14.08 -35.54
C GLY A 999 -2.22 -12.98 -36.61
N GLU A 1000 -3.44 -12.47 -36.80
CA GLU A 1000 -3.79 -11.48 -37.81
C GLU A 1000 -4.26 -10.18 -37.16
N THR A 1001 -5.17 -10.28 -36.20
CA THR A 1001 -5.78 -9.12 -35.55
C THR A 1001 -4.78 -8.43 -34.65
N PRO A 1002 -4.53 -7.13 -34.88
CA PRO A 1002 -3.73 -6.36 -33.97
C PRO A 1002 -4.33 -6.21 -32.57
N SER A 1003 -3.58 -6.51 -31.49
CA SER A 1003 -3.94 -5.96 -30.18
C SER A 1003 -3.58 -4.47 -30.16
N VAL A 1004 -4.51 -3.63 -30.60
CA VAL A 1004 -4.32 -2.17 -30.64
C VAL A 1004 -4.40 -1.65 -29.21
N ARG A 1005 -3.28 -1.17 -28.66
CA ARG A 1005 -3.22 -0.63 -27.28
C ARG A 1005 -3.24 0.90 -27.22
N HIS A 1006 -2.97 1.62 -28.32
CA HIS A 1006 -2.86 3.09 -28.33
C HIS A 1006 -3.44 3.73 -29.61
N ALA A 1007 -4.28 4.76 -29.43
CA ALA A 1007 -4.92 5.51 -30.53
C ALA A 1007 -3.99 6.52 -31.23
N PHE A 1008 -2.90 6.98 -30.60
CA PHE A 1008 -2.06 8.10 -31.08
C PHE A 1008 -0.56 7.72 -31.25
N CYS A 1009 0.14 8.39 -32.19
CA CYS A 1009 1.56 8.19 -32.50
C CYS A 1009 2.37 9.43 -32.11
N THR A 1010 3.42 9.32 -31.29
CA THR A 1010 4.25 10.48 -30.95
C THR A 1010 5.39 10.73 -31.95
N MET A 1011 5.83 9.70 -32.68
CA MET A 1011 7.05 9.71 -33.51
C MET A 1011 7.17 10.91 -34.43
N ALA A 1012 6.08 11.32 -35.07
CA ALA A 1012 6.10 12.44 -36.02
C ALA A 1012 6.38 13.81 -35.36
N TRP A 1013 6.31 13.89 -34.03
CA TRP A 1013 6.49 15.12 -33.24
C TRP A 1013 7.77 15.13 -32.40
N ASP A 1014 8.30 13.98 -32.01
CA ASP A 1014 9.48 13.89 -31.13
C ASP A 1014 10.64 13.05 -31.69
N HIS A 1015 10.43 12.32 -32.79
CA HIS A 1015 11.43 11.50 -33.47
C HIS A 1015 11.63 11.91 -34.94
N THR A 1016 12.78 11.53 -35.48
CA THR A 1016 13.07 11.57 -36.92
C THR A 1016 14.05 10.45 -37.28
N VAL A 1017 14.02 10.00 -38.53
CA VAL A 1017 15.02 9.10 -39.10
C VAL A 1017 15.68 9.79 -40.29
N ILE A 1018 16.99 9.68 -40.38
CA ILE A 1018 17.80 10.14 -41.52
C ILE A 1018 18.52 8.89 -42.04
N ASN A 1019 18.19 8.50 -43.27
CA ASN A 1019 18.78 7.32 -43.90
C ASN A 1019 20.15 7.65 -44.50
N VAL A 1020 20.86 6.62 -44.96
CA VAL A 1020 22.24 6.72 -45.46
C VAL A 1020 22.43 7.79 -46.56
N ASP A 1021 21.44 7.95 -47.44
CA ASP A 1021 21.42 8.93 -48.54
C ASP A 1021 20.97 10.34 -48.11
N GLY A 1022 20.74 10.55 -46.82
CA GLY A 1022 20.24 11.80 -46.25
C GLY A 1022 18.73 11.98 -46.30
N SER A 1023 17.98 11.06 -46.92
CA SER A 1023 16.53 11.13 -46.93
C SER A 1023 15.96 11.06 -45.51
N VAL A 1024 15.01 11.95 -45.20
CA VAL A 1024 14.41 12.09 -43.88
C VAL A 1024 13.02 11.45 -43.86
N THR A 1025 12.80 10.50 -42.96
CA THR A 1025 11.47 9.91 -42.71
C THR A 1025 11.00 10.14 -41.27
N PRO A 1026 9.68 10.21 -40.99
CA PRO A 1026 9.17 10.50 -39.65
C PRO A 1026 9.42 9.39 -38.61
N CYS A 1027 9.60 8.13 -39.04
CA CYS A 1027 9.88 7.00 -38.15
C CYS A 1027 10.53 5.84 -38.91
N CYS A 1028 11.12 4.88 -38.18
CA CYS A 1028 11.84 3.76 -38.80
C CYS A 1028 10.94 2.82 -39.60
N TYR A 1029 9.63 2.75 -39.32
CA TYR A 1029 8.67 1.94 -40.09
C TYR A 1029 8.40 2.51 -41.49
N LEU A 1030 8.59 3.82 -41.67
CA LEU A 1030 8.42 4.49 -42.96
C LEU A 1030 9.76 4.52 -43.68
N ARG A 1031 9.78 4.04 -44.92
CA ARG A 1031 11.00 3.93 -45.71
C ARG A 1031 10.93 4.73 -47.00
N PRO A 1032 12.06 5.26 -47.49
CA PRO A 1032 12.10 5.97 -48.76
C PRO A 1032 11.60 5.14 -49.95
N ASP A 1033 11.80 3.81 -49.94
CA ASP A 1033 11.35 2.90 -51.01
C ASP A 1033 9.82 2.72 -51.07
N MET A 1034 9.08 3.12 -50.03
CA MET A 1034 7.62 2.96 -50.00
C MET A 1034 6.89 4.03 -50.81
N GLY A 1035 7.52 5.17 -51.09
CA GLY A 1035 6.91 6.28 -51.83
C GLY A 1035 7.43 7.67 -51.43
N PRO A 1036 7.40 8.66 -52.33
CA PRO A 1036 7.90 10.03 -52.09
C PRO A 1036 7.12 10.80 -51.02
N GLU A 1037 5.90 10.38 -50.70
CA GLU A 1037 5.04 10.94 -49.65
C GLU A 1037 5.58 10.66 -48.23
N PHE A 1038 6.42 9.64 -48.07
CA PHE A 1038 7.04 9.29 -46.79
C PHE A 1038 8.39 9.98 -46.56
N VAL A 1039 8.93 10.65 -47.59
CA VAL A 1039 10.20 11.38 -47.53
C VAL A 1039 9.94 12.87 -47.30
N MET A 1040 10.33 13.36 -46.12
CA MET A 1040 10.06 14.72 -45.66
C MET A 1040 11.04 15.76 -46.24
N GLY A 1041 12.22 15.31 -46.68
CA GLY A 1041 13.30 16.13 -47.24
C GLY A 1041 14.62 15.35 -47.25
N ASN A 1042 15.72 16.03 -47.57
CA ASN A 1042 17.07 15.44 -47.53
C ASN A 1042 18.02 16.31 -46.68
N ALA A 1043 18.56 15.75 -45.60
CA ALA A 1043 19.43 16.43 -44.64
C ALA A 1043 20.85 16.71 -45.18
N LEU A 1044 21.21 16.16 -46.34
CA LEU A 1044 22.45 16.52 -47.05
C LEU A 1044 22.26 17.71 -47.99
N GLU A 1045 21.02 18.02 -48.36
CA GLU A 1045 20.68 19.07 -49.33
C GLU A 1045 20.16 20.34 -48.65
N ALA A 1046 19.46 20.22 -47.52
CA ALA A 1046 18.87 21.34 -46.79
C ALA A 1046 19.09 21.24 -45.27
N PRO A 1047 19.17 22.37 -44.54
CA PRO A 1047 19.24 22.35 -43.08
C PRO A 1047 18.06 21.60 -42.46
N PHE A 1048 18.31 20.72 -41.50
CA PHE A 1048 17.26 19.88 -40.92
C PHE A 1048 16.10 20.70 -40.32
N ALA A 1049 16.39 21.87 -39.76
CA ALA A 1049 15.36 22.76 -39.20
C ALA A 1049 14.32 23.20 -40.24
N GLU A 1050 14.73 23.37 -41.50
CA GLU A 1050 13.83 23.70 -42.62
C GLU A 1050 12.98 22.49 -43.00
N ILE A 1051 13.59 21.30 -43.06
CA ILE A 1051 12.87 20.04 -43.33
C ILE A 1051 11.79 19.81 -42.26
N TRP A 1052 12.15 19.93 -40.98
CA TRP A 1052 11.27 19.68 -39.83
C TRP A 1052 10.06 20.63 -39.75
N ARG A 1053 10.24 21.89 -40.19
CA ARG A 1053 9.21 22.93 -40.27
C ARG A 1053 8.55 23.00 -41.67
N GLY A 1054 9.05 22.21 -42.61
CA GLY A 1054 8.63 22.19 -43.99
C GLY A 1054 7.19 21.72 -44.18
N GLU A 1055 6.66 21.98 -45.38
CA GLU A 1055 5.28 21.64 -45.74
C GLU A 1055 5.00 20.13 -45.62
N LYS A 1056 5.93 19.28 -46.06
CA LYS A 1056 5.75 17.82 -45.99
C LYS A 1056 5.55 17.30 -44.56
N TYR A 1057 6.38 17.77 -43.61
CA TYR A 1057 6.22 17.41 -42.20
C TYR A 1057 4.91 17.96 -41.60
N ARG A 1058 4.51 19.17 -41.97
CA ARG A 1058 3.22 19.77 -41.55
C ARG A 1058 2.03 18.99 -42.11
N ALA A 1059 2.06 18.64 -43.39
CA ALA A 1059 1.03 17.85 -44.06
C ALA A 1059 0.92 16.44 -43.47
N PHE A 1060 2.06 15.77 -43.26
CA PHE A 1060 2.10 14.45 -42.62
C PHE A 1060 1.49 14.47 -41.21
N ARG A 1061 1.86 15.46 -40.38
CA ARG A 1061 1.29 15.66 -39.05
C ARG A 1061 -0.20 16.01 -39.09
N ALA A 1062 -0.62 16.85 -40.03
CA ALA A 1062 -2.02 17.19 -40.22
C ALA A 1062 -2.85 15.94 -40.57
N GLN A 1063 -2.37 15.13 -41.52
CA GLN A 1063 -3.03 13.87 -41.89
C GLN A 1063 -3.07 12.86 -40.73
N MET A 1064 -2.02 12.80 -39.90
CA MET A 1064 -2.02 12.00 -38.68
C MET A 1064 -3.07 12.46 -37.65
N LEU A 1065 -3.43 13.74 -37.63
CA LEU A 1065 -4.45 14.32 -36.75
C LEU A 1065 -5.87 14.17 -37.30
N THR A 1066 -6.04 14.15 -38.62
CA THR A 1066 -7.36 14.08 -39.27
C THR A 1066 -7.80 12.64 -39.51
N ASP A 1067 -6.96 11.81 -40.12
CA ASP A 1067 -7.25 10.41 -40.39
C ASP A 1067 -5.96 9.59 -40.53
N ARG A 1068 -5.51 9.06 -39.40
CA ARG A 1068 -4.37 8.15 -39.31
C ARG A 1068 -4.64 6.81 -40.02
N SER A 1069 -5.90 6.37 -40.07
CA SER A 1069 -6.27 5.06 -40.62
C SER A 1069 -6.14 5.02 -42.14
N ALA A 1070 -6.30 6.16 -42.80
CA ALA A 1070 -6.08 6.32 -44.24
C ALA A 1070 -4.62 6.13 -44.69
N MET A 1071 -3.64 6.11 -43.76
CA MET A 1071 -2.24 5.85 -44.10
C MET A 1071 -1.91 4.35 -43.98
N PRO A 1072 -1.54 3.65 -45.07
CA PRO A 1072 -1.41 2.18 -45.09
C PRO A 1072 -0.49 1.59 -44.01
N VAL A 1073 0.67 2.22 -43.78
CA VAL A 1073 1.63 1.79 -42.75
C VAL A 1073 1.19 2.25 -41.37
N CYS A 1074 0.70 3.49 -41.23
CA CYS A 1074 0.40 4.07 -39.91
C CYS A 1074 -0.91 3.57 -39.29
N GLY A 1075 -1.89 3.18 -40.11
CA GLY A 1075 -3.17 2.61 -39.70
C GLY A 1075 -3.05 1.19 -39.16
N THR A 1076 -2.04 0.44 -39.63
CA THR A 1076 -1.71 -0.92 -39.16
C THR A 1076 -0.56 -0.91 -38.14
N CYS A 1077 0.21 0.18 -38.07
CA CYS A 1077 1.32 0.38 -37.14
C CYS A 1077 0.84 0.49 -35.69
N ARG A 1078 1.56 -0.19 -34.80
CA ARG A 1078 1.30 -0.17 -33.35
C ARG A 1078 2.39 0.54 -32.56
N GLY A 1079 3.36 1.14 -33.25
CA GLY A 1079 4.57 1.77 -32.71
C GLY A 1079 4.42 3.21 -32.23
N GLY A 1080 3.24 3.60 -31.75
CA GLY A 1080 3.00 4.98 -31.30
C GLY A 1080 3.73 5.38 -30.02
N THR A 1081 4.26 4.40 -29.28
CA THR A 1081 5.23 4.56 -28.18
C THR A 1081 6.09 3.30 -28.15
N HIS A 1082 7.40 3.47 -28.36
CA HIS A 1082 8.38 2.39 -28.50
C HIS A 1082 8.18 1.25 -27.50
N ASP A 1083 7.87 0.06 -28.03
CA ASP A 1083 7.88 -1.26 -27.39
C ASP A 1083 7.37 -1.29 -25.94
N LEU A 1084 6.07 -1.05 -25.74
CA LEU A 1084 5.38 -1.30 -24.46
C LEU A 1084 5.17 -2.80 -24.12
N ILE A 1085 5.77 -3.71 -24.90
CA ILE A 1085 6.03 -5.10 -24.51
C ILE A 1085 7.55 -5.34 -24.45
N ALA A 1086 8.32 -4.32 -24.11
CA ALA A 1086 9.72 -4.48 -23.72
C ALA A 1086 9.81 -4.73 -22.21
N ALA A 1087 9.87 -6.00 -21.80
CA ALA A 1087 10.31 -6.30 -20.45
C ALA A 1087 11.82 -6.08 -20.39
N VAL A 1088 12.28 -5.11 -19.58
CA VAL A 1088 13.69 -4.90 -19.30
C VAL A 1088 13.97 -5.48 -17.93
N GLU A 1089 14.75 -6.54 -17.91
CA GLU A 1089 15.25 -7.18 -16.69
C GLU A 1089 16.66 -6.65 -16.44
N GLU A 1090 16.91 -6.05 -15.28
CA GLU A 1090 18.28 -5.73 -14.85
C GLU A 1090 18.99 -7.04 -14.49
N VAL A 1091 20.14 -7.26 -15.13
CA VAL A 1091 20.88 -8.54 -15.05
C VAL A 1091 22.11 -8.39 -14.15
N ALA A 1092 22.72 -7.21 -14.15
CA ALA A 1092 23.77 -6.84 -13.21
C ALA A 1092 23.19 -6.24 -11.91
N PRO A 1093 23.81 -6.50 -10.74
CA PRO A 1093 23.36 -6.01 -9.43
C PRO A 1093 23.47 -4.49 -9.23
#